data_AF-A0AAW2IZV4-F1
#
_entry.id   AF-A0AAW2IZV4-F1
#
_cell.length_a   1.000
_cell.length_b   1.000
_cell.length_c   1.000
_cell.angle_alpha   90.00
_cell.angle_beta   90.00
_cell.angle_gamma   90.00
#
_symmetry.space_group_name_H-M   'P 1'
#
loop_
_entity.id
_entity.type
_entity.pdbx_description
1 polymer ?
#
loop_
_entity_poly.entity_id
_entity_poly.type
_entity_poly.pdbx_seq_one_letter_code
_entity_poly.pdbx_strand_id
1 'polypeptide(L)'
;MLGCGCFSWSRVPDLMQPESEYFSLPDPIPQWPQGSGFATSRITLGELEVFQITTFQYIWGCNLSKDGKHGVSFYKPIGIPDGFSCLGHYCQSSEKPLRGFVLVAREAAKQQDCCTLNSECMPALQNPVDYSLVWSSHEGSDENFDGCGYFWLPQPPEGYKALGFLVTNKSEKPVFEEVKCVRADLTGTCETCGLIADTHSKSSNIPLLIWRTRPLHRGIYGRGVSVGTFYCSSDWNTREVLNIACLQNLDLNLRAMPSMDQIHALVRHYGPTIFFHPDEVYLPSSVSWFFRNGALLYSRSNSVGQAIDAEGSNLPSGGTNDGEYWIDLPCDSARENVKHGDLESAKLYLHIKPALGGTFTDIAMWVFCPFNGPGTLKVGMMNIALSKVGQHVGDWEHFTLRISNFTGELWSIYFSQHSGGEWVDAFDLEFIEGNKAVIYSSKNGHASFPHPGTYIQGSSKLGIGVRNDAARSDHIVDSSRQYEIVAAEYLGDGVVKEPGWLQYMREWGPTIVYDSRKELDKIIKVFPSPVKYSMENICNKLPLELYGEEGPSGPKEKNNWIGMKDGSPYETPRPPATIFSRHEQRVENERECVVTCVKANRVNPIRSNRGPRYPGYKEEGHDLRDNIHNCFRLNKVLM
;
A
#
# COMPACT_ATOMS: atom_id res chain seq x y z
N MET A 1 51.15 -33.66 38.87
CA MET A 1 50.03 -34.13 38.04
C MET A 1 48.98 -33.03 37.99
N LEU A 2 48.98 -32.23 36.94
CA LEU A 2 47.88 -31.33 36.54
C LEU A 2 48.00 -31.26 35.02
N GLY A 3 47.27 -32.14 34.33
CA GLY A 3 47.24 -32.21 32.87
C GLY A 3 46.23 -31.22 32.33
N CYS A 4 46.71 -30.27 31.53
CA CYS A 4 45.93 -29.28 30.82
C CYS A 4 45.12 -29.98 29.71
N GLY A 5 43.81 -30.06 29.85
CA GLY A 5 42.90 -30.55 28.81
C GLY A 5 42.62 -29.45 27.80
N CYS A 6 43.26 -29.52 26.63
CA CYS A 6 42.94 -28.69 25.48
C CYS A 6 41.46 -28.91 25.10
N PHE A 7 40.64 -27.88 25.27
CA PHE A 7 39.33 -27.82 24.62
C PHE A 7 39.56 -27.53 23.13
N SER A 8 39.49 -28.56 22.30
CA SER A 8 39.34 -28.38 20.85
C SER A 8 37.99 -27.71 20.60
N TRP A 9 38.01 -26.48 20.09
CA TRP A 9 36.80 -25.84 19.59
C TRP A 9 36.37 -26.58 18.33
N SER A 10 35.25 -27.28 18.43
CA SER A 10 34.52 -27.84 17.31
C SER A 10 34.21 -26.73 16.31
N ARG A 11 34.73 -26.88 15.09
CA ARG A 11 34.29 -26.17 13.89
C ARG A 11 32.76 -26.18 13.87
N VAL A 12 32.14 -25.00 13.75
CA VAL A 12 30.71 -24.92 13.46
C VAL A 12 30.48 -25.66 12.14
N PRO A 13 29.50 -26.58 12.04
CA PRO A 13 29.36 -27.48 10.90
C PRO A 13 28.94 -26.69 9.65
N ASP A 14 29.30 -27.24 8.49
CA ASP A 14 28.84 -26.93 7.13
C ASP A 14 27.66 -25.95 7.04
N LEU A 15 27.89 -24.85 6.31
CA LEU A 15 26.84 -24.05 5.67
C LEU A 15 26.01 -24.98 4.77
N MET A 16 25.00 -25.65 5.33
CA MET A 16 24.00 -26.34 4.53
C MET A 16 23.34 -25.28 3.65
N GLN A 17 23.44 -25.44 2.33
CA GLN A 17 22.57 -24.73 1.39
C GLN A 17 21.14 -24.92 1.90
N PRO A 18 20.39 -23.83 2.17
CA PRO A 18 18.96 -23.99 2.35
C PRO A 18 18.43 -24.63 1.07
N GLU A 19 17.83 -25.82 1.16
CA GLU A 19 16.94 -26.31 0.11
C GLU A 19 15.72 -25.38 0.12
N SER A 20 15.86 -24.19 -0.47
CA SER A 20 14.74 -23.29 -0.63
C SER A 20 13.81 -23.89 -1.67
N GLU A 21 12.73 -24.50 -1.22
CA GLU A 21 11.66 -24.94 -2.12
C GLU A 21 11.12 -23.73 -2.89
N TYR A 22 10.99 -23.88 -4.21
CA TYR A 22 10.34 -22.88 -5.04
C TYR A 22 8.83 -22.97 -4.83
N PHE A 23 8.19 -21.83 -4.60
CA PHE A 23 6.73 -21.82 -4.59
C PHE A 23 6.18 -21.96 -6.02
N SER A 24 5.11 -22.72 -6.16
CA SER A 24 4.27 -22.76 -7.35
C SER A 24 2.81 -22.62 -6.95
N LEU A 25 2.02 -21.95 -7.79
CA LEU A 25 0.58 -21.88 -7.61
C LEU A 25 -0.05 -23.30 -7.67
N PRO A 26 -1.21 -23.53 -7.02
CA PRO A 26 -1.84 -24.84 -7.01
C PRO A 26 -2.09 -25.44 -8.40
N ASP A 27 -2.52 -24.61 -9.35
CA ASP A 27 -2.75 -25.00 -10.73
C ASP A 27 -1.78 -24.29 -11.69
N PRO A 28 -1.42 -24.93 -12.83
CA PRO A 28 -0.57 -24.30 -13.83
C PRO A 28 -1.23 -23.06 -14.44
N ILE A 29 -0.38 -22.11 -14.87
CA ILE A 29 -0.83 -20.91 -15.57
C ILE A 29 -1.36 -21.33 -16.96
N PRO A 30 -2.60 -20.97 -17.33
CA PRO A 30 -3.16 -21.31 -18.62
C PRO A 30 -2.52 -20.47 -19.73
N GLN A 31 -2.74 -20.87 -20.98
CA GLN A 31 -2.44 -19.98 -22.10
C GLN A 31 -3.46 -18.84 -22.11
N TRP A 32 -2.99 -17.61 -21.91
CA TRP A 32 -3.83 -16.43 -21.97
C TRP A 32 -4.32 -16.14 -23.40
N PRO A 33 -5.50 -15.50 -23.56
CA PRO A 33 -5.93 -14.98 -24.85
C PRO A 33 -4.85 -14.10 -25.50
N GLN A 34 -4.80 -14.11 -26.84
CA GLN A 34 -3.82 -13.32 -27.58
C GLN A 34 -4.03 -11.82 -27.35
N GLY A 35 -2.94 -11.07 -27.25
CA GLY A 35 -2.94 -9.63 -26.98
C GLY A 35 -1.67 -8.94 -27.49
N SER A 36 -1.44 -7.70 -27.10
CA SER A 36 -0.35 -6.86 -27.64
C SER A 36 0.99 -6.98 -26.91
N GLY A 37 1.03 -7.52 -25.69
CA GLY A 37 2.28 -7.59 -24.91
C GLY A 37 2.17 -8.25 -23.53
N PHE A 38 0.96 -8.38 -22.98
CA PHE A 38 0.73 -9.09 -21.72
C PHE A 38 1.14 -10.57 -21.80
N ALA A 39 1.79 -11.06 -20.74
CA ALA A 39 2.23 -12.44 -20.56
C ALA A 39 3.21 -12.96 -21.64
N THR A 40 4.05 -12.06 -22.20
CA THR A 40 5.06 -12.41 -23.23
C THR A 40 6.47 -12.62 -22.68
N SER A 41 6.62 -12.66 -21.35
CA SER A 41 7.88 -12.70 -20.60
C SER A 41 8.81 -11.49 -20.77
N ARG A 42 8.46 -10.54 -21.65
CA ARG A 42 9.25 -9.34 -21.96
C ARG A 42 8.36 -8.11 -21.90
N ILE A 43 8.91 -7.00 -21.44
CA ILE A 43 8.22 -5.71 -21.43
C ILE A 43 9.17 -4.64 -21.94
N THR A 44 8.71 -3.81 -22.87
CA THR A 44 9.45 -2.63 -23.33
C THR A 44 9.07 -1.42 -22.47
N LEU A 45 10.07 -0.78 -21.87
CA LEU A 45 9.94 0.39 -21.01
C LEU A 45 10.31 1.71 -21.73
N GLY A 46 10.34 1.70 -23.07
CA GLY A 46 10.90 2.77 -23.90
C GLY A 46 12.15 2.27 -24.62
N GLU A 47 13.30 2.87 -24.32
CA GLU A 47 14.61 2.45 -24.87
C GLU A 47 15.13 1.14 -24.29
N LEU A 48 14.52 0.62 -23.23
CA LEU A 48 14.89 -0.64 -22.58
C LEU A 48 13.83 -1.70 -22.81
N GLU A 49 14.26 -2.92 -23.10
CA GLU A 49 13.44 -4.11 -22.96
C GLU A 49 13.91 -4.88 -21.73
N VAL A 50 12.97 -5.26 -20.86
CA VAL A 50 13.24 -6.00 -19.62
C VAL A 50 12.64 -7.40 -19.68
N PHE A 51 13.32 -8.34 -19.01
CA PHE A 51 12.91 -9.72 -18.84
C PHE A 51 12.94 -10.09 -17.35
N GLN A 52 11.92 -10.82 -16.88
CA GLN A 52 11.81 -11.23 -15.48
C GLN A 52 12.53 -12.57 -15.24
N ILE A 53 13.56 -12.58 -14.40
CA ILE A 53 14.25 -13.80 -13.96
C ILE A 53 13.75 -14.19 -12.57
N THR A 54 13.27 -15.43 -12.43
CA THR A 54 12.83 -16.01 -11.16
C THR A 54 13.70 -17.20 -10.72
N THR A 55 14.74 -17.53 -11.50
CA THR A 55 15.69 -18.62 -11.24
C THR A 55 17.01 -18.08 -10.72
N PHE A 56 17.49 -18.67 -9.63
CA PHE A 56 18.60 -18.10 -8.87
C PHE A 56 19.63 -19.15 -8.45
N GLN A 57 20.90 -18.76 -8.42
CA GLN A 57 21.98 -19.54 -7.81
C GLN A 57 22.37 -18.91 -6.48
N TYR A 58 22.33 -19.71 -5.41
CA TYR A 58 22.76 -19.31 -4.08
C TYR A 58 24.25 -18.92 -4.06
N ILE A 59 24.58 -17.84 -3.36
CA ILE A 59 25.95 -17.34 -3.21
C ILE A 59 26.37 -17.44 -1.75
N TRP A 60 25.60 -16.81 -0.87
CA TRP A 60 25.92 -16.64 0.53
C TRP A 60 24.65 -16.38 1.35
N GLY A 61 24.70 -16.61 2.65
CA GLY A 61 23.62 -16.34 3.56
C GLY A 61 24.11 -16.29 5.00
N CYS A 62 23.38 -15.60 5.86
CA CYS A 62 23.64 -15.58 7.28
C CYS A 62 22.42 -16.04 8.07
N ASN A 63 22.64 -16.99 8.98
CA ASN A 63 21.63 -17.47 9.91
C ASN A 63 21.69 -16.65 11.21
N LEU A 64 20.61 -15.96 11.57
CA LEU A 64 20.53 -15.19 12.82
C LEU A 64 20.13 -16.06 14.02
N SER A 65 19.68 -17.31 13.78
CA SER A 65 19.23 -18.24 14.81
C SER A 65 19.84 -19.64 14.64
N LYS A 66 19.97 -20.37 15.75
CA LYS A 66 20.49 -21.76 15.78
C LYS A 66 19.58 -22.78 15.06
N ASP A 67 18.34 -22.40 14.76
CA ASP A 67 17.36 -23.23 14.05
C ASP A 67 17.33 -22.99 12.53
N GLY A 68 18.18 -22.09 12.00
CA GLY A 68 18.27 -21.79 10.56
C GLY A 68 17.08 -21.02 9.98
N LYS A 69 16.08 -20.66 10.79
CA LYS A 69 14.86 -20.02 10.30
C LYS A 69 15.07 -18.53 10.06
N HIS A 70 15.65 -17.79 11.00
CA HIS A 70 15.79 -16.34 10.90
C HIS A 70 17.05 -15.97 10.10
N GLY A 71 17.14 -16.40 8.84
CA GLY A 71 18.27 -16.14 7.96
C GLY A 71 17.95 -15.18 6.82
N VAL A 72 18.98 -14.64 6.19
CA VAL A 72 18.86 -14.02 4.86
C VAL A 72 19.80 -14.72 3.90
N SER A 73 19.31 -14.98 2.70
CA SER A 73 20.06 -15.63 1.63
C SER A 73 20.16 -14.72 0.42
N PHE A 74 21.32 -14.75 -0.22
CA PHE A 74 21.68 -13.92 -1.36
C PHE A 74 21.99 -14.78 -2.56
N TYR A 75 21.48 -14.36 -3.71
CA TYR A 75 21.50 -15.15 -4.92
C TYR A 75 21.84 -14.29 -6.13
N LYS A 76 22.51 -14.90 -7.11
CA LYS A 76 22.66 -14.30 -8.44
C LYS A 76 21.59 -14.87 -9.38
N PRO A 77 21.02 -14.04 -10.27
CA PRO A 77 20.13 -14.55 -11.32
C PRO A 77 20.90 -15.46 -12.27
N ILE A 78 20.27 -16.54 -12.70
CA ILE A 78 20.79 -17.48 -13.70
C ILE A 78 19.78 -17.66 -14.84
N GLY A 79 20.25 -18.14 -15.99
CA GLY A 79 19.39 -18.30 -17.18
C GLY A 79 19.05 -16.98 -17.86
N ILE A 80 19.92 -15.96 -17.75
CA ILE A 80 19.77 -14.67 -18.41
C ILE A 80 19.79 -14.89 -19.94
N PRO A 81 18.75 -14.49 -20.69
CA PRO A 81 18.71 -14.66 -22.14
C PRO A 81 19.79 -13.86 -22.88
N ASP A 82 20.21 -14.34 -24.05
CA ASP A 82 21.22 -13.68 -24.86
C ASP A 82 20.89 -12.21 -25.15
N GLY A 83 21.88 -11.35 -24.93
CA GLY A 83 21.78 -9.90 -25.11
C GLY A 83 21.18 -9.15 -23.92
N PHE A 84 20.62 -9.83 -22.92
CA PHE A 84 20.22 -9.20 -21.65
C PHE A 84 21.39 -9.14 -20.67
N SER A 85 21.37 -8.10 -19.83
CA SER A 85 22.38 -7.84 -18.81
C SER A 85 21.75 -7.78 -17.42
N CYS A 86 22.49 -8.28 -16.43
CA CYS A 86 22.10 -8.21 -15.03
C CYS A 86 22.15 -6.76 -14.50
N LEU A 87 21.24 -6.43 -13.58
CA LEU A 87 21.16 -5.10 -12.94
C LEU A 87 21.44 -5.15 -11.42
N GLY A 88 21.64 -6.34 -10.87
CA GLY A 88 21.91 -6.57 -9.45
C GLY A 88 21.51 -7.98 -8.99
N HIS A 89 21.84 -8.30 -7.75
CA HIS A 89 21.53 -9.59 -7.13
C HIS A 89 20.21 -9.57 -6.36
N TYR A 90 19.71 -10.77 -6.06
CA TYR A 90 18.49 -10.99 -5.30
C TYR A 90 18.82 -11.37 -3.86
N CYS A 91 17.93 -11.02 -2.93
CA CYS A 91 17.97 -11.57 -1.57
C CYS A 91 16.56 -11.77 -1.02
N GLN A 92 16.43 -12.72 -0.11
CA GLN A 92 15.20 -12.91 0.67
C GLN A 92 15.48 -13.49 2.05
N SER A 93 14.48 -13.38 2.92
CA SER A 93 14.45 -14.15 4.17
C SER A 93 14.46 -15.65 3.85
N SER A 94 15.26 -16.40 4.60
CA SER A 94 15.37 -17.85 4.52
C SER A 94 14.14 -18.58 5.07
N GLU A 95 13.22 -17.87 5.73
CA GLU A 95 11.96 -18.43 6.25
C GLU A 95 10.93 -18.72 5.16
N LYS A 96 11.09 -18.09 4.00
CA LYS A 96 10.10 -18.08 2.93
C LYS A 96 10.55 -18.98 1.78
N PRO A 97 9.61 -19.67 1.10
CA PRO A 97 9.89 -20.30 -0.19
C PRO A 97 10.54 -19.31 -1.16
N LEU A 98 11.38 -19.80 -2.06
CA LEU A 98 12.03 -18.94 -3.05
C LEU A 98 10.97 -18.39 -4.01
N ARG A 99 10.63 -17.12 -3.82
CA ARG A 99 9.61 -16.43 -4.61
C ARG A 99 9.94 -14.95 -4.73
N GLY A 100 10.78 -14.66 -5.70
CA GLY A 100 11.16 -13.30 -6.07
C GLY A 100 11.56 -13.23 -7.53
N PHE A 101 11.97 -12.03 -7.93
CA PHE A 101 12.44 -11.81 -9.28
C PHE A 101 13.58 -10.80 -9.30
N VAL A 102 14.39 -10.86 -10.35
CA VAL A 102 15.25 -9.76 -10.78
C VAL A 102 14.92 -9.44 -12.23
N LEU A 103 14.76 -8.16 -12.55
CA LEU A 103 14.68 -7.72 -13.93
C LEU A 103 16.09 -7.62 -14.53
N VAL A 104 16.27 -8.23 -15.68
CA VAL A 104 17.43 -8.04 -16.55
C VAL A 104 17.01 -7.17 -17.72
N ALA A 105 17.95 -6.39 -18.27
CA ALA A 105 17.63 -5.42 -19.31
C ALA A 105 18.55 -5.53 -20.53
N ARG A 106 18.03 -5.13 -21.68
CA ARG A 106 18.79 -4.84 -22.89
C ARG A 106 18.27 -3.58 -23.56
N GLU A 107 19.04 -3.05 -24.50
CA GLU A 107 18.56 -1.98 -25.35
C GLU A 107 17.46 -2.50 -26.29
N ALA A 108 16.34 -1.78 -26.35
CA ALA A 108 15.27 -2.07 -27.28
C ALA A 108 15.71 -1.78 -28.73
N ALA A 109 15.18 -2.53 -29.69
CA ALA A 109 15.44 -2.25 -31.09
C ALA A 109 14.91 -0.85 -31.46
N LYS A 110 15.78 0.01 -32.00
CA LYS A 110 15.42 1.38 -32.40
C LYS A 110 14.25 1.33 -33.38
N GLN A 111 13.11 1.93 -33.01
CA GLN A 111 12.05 2.18 -33.97
C GLN A 111 12.57 3.20 -34.99
N GLN A 112 12.50 2.82 -36.25
CA GLN A 112 13.15 3.49 -37.37
C GLN A 112 12.37 4.73 -37.80
N ASP A 113 12.10 5.67 -36.89
CA ASP A 113 11.43 6.95 -37.21
C ASP A 113 11.77 8.04 -36.18
N CYS A 114 12.96 8.63 -36.31
CA CYS A 114 13.21 10.07 -36.12
C CYS A 114 14.66 10.35 -36.53
N CYS A 115 14.81 10.98 -37.68
CA CYS A 115 16.10 11.35 -38.24
C CYS A 115 16.76 12.49 -37.44
N THR A 116 18.07 12.36 -37.25
CA THR A 116 19.07 13.44 -37.36
C THR A 116 18.87 14.68 -36.49
N LEU A 117 19.61 14.73 -35.38
CA LEU A 117 20.34 15.92 -34.93
C LEU A 117 21.49 15.44 -34.03
N ASN A 118 22.70 15.93 -34.29
CA ASN A 118 23.93 15.54 -33.62
C ASN A 118 23.80 15.55 -32.09
N SER A 119 23.87 14.37 -31.48
CA SER A 119 24.35 14.17 -30.12
C SER A 119 24.97 12.79 -30.02
N GLU A 120 26.12 12.74 -29.35
CA GLU A 120 26.74 11.54 -28.81
C GLU A 120 25.66 10.75 -28.04
N CYS A 121 25.03 9.78 -28.67
CA CYS A 121 23.91 9.08 -28.06
C CYS A 121 24.50 8.03 -27.10
N MET A 122 24.72 8.45 -25.86
CA MET A 122 25.14 7.59 -24.77
C MET A 122 24.23 6.35 -24.71
N PRO A 123 24.79 5.13 -24.67
CA PRO A 123 23.99 3.90 -24.65
C PRO A 123 23.06 3.87 -23.43
N ALA A 124 21.98 3.12 -23.51
CA ALA A 124 21.05 2.99 -22.38
C ALA A 124 21.68 2.20 -21.22
N LEU A 125 22.63 1.30 -21.54
CA LEU A 125 23.34 0.43 -20.59
C LEU A 125 24.85 0.57 -20.73
N GLN A 126 25.56 0.71 -19.61
CA GLN A 126 27.02 0.83 -19.59
C GLN A 126 27.63 0.03 -18.44
N ASN A 127 28.87 -0.46 -18.61
CA ASN A 127 29.61 -1.09 -17.50
C ASN A 127 29.87 -0.07 -16.39
N PRO A 128 29.86 -0.48 -15.10
CA PRO A 128 30.42 0.31 -14.03
C PRO A 128 31.92 0.59 -14.26
N VAL A 129 32.42 1.68 -13.68
CA VAL A 129 33.84 2.07 -13.75
C VAL A 129 34.69 1.43 -12.64
N ASP A 130 34.06 1.08 -11.52
CA ASP A 130 34.66 0.34 -10.41
C ASP A 130 33.56 -0.28 -9.53
N TYR A 131 33.94 -1.00 -8.48
CA TYR A 131 33.08 -1.46 -7.40
C TYR A 131 33.62 -0.99 -6.04
N SER A 132 32.71 -0.51 -5.19
CA SER A 132 33.00 -0.17 -3.80
C SER A 132 32.52 -1.29 -2.88
N LEU A 133 33.39 -1.77 -1.99
CA LEU A 133 33.01 -2.72 -0.96
C LEU A 133 32.21 -1.99 0.13
N VAL A 134 30.96 -2.41 0.33
CA VAL A 134 30.03 -1.80 1.30
C VAL A 134 30.07 -2.56 2.62
N TRP A 135 30.10 -3.89 2.55
CA TRP A 135 30.14 -4.74 3.73
C TRP A 135 30.81 -6.08 3.42
N SER A 136 31.43 -6.70 4.42
CA SER A 136 31.91 -8.08 4.32
C SER A 136 31.78 -8.83 5.64
N SER A 137 31.56 -10.14 5.58
CA SER A 137 31.49 -11.01 6.76
C SER A 137 32.86 -11.47 7.26
N HIS A 138 33.96 -10.97 6.70
CA HIS A 138 35.30 -11.47 6.96
C HIS A 138 35.79 -11.07 8.36
N GLU A 139 36.24 -12.05 9.15
CA GLU A 139 36.67 -11.85 10.55
C GLU A 139 38.19 -11.62 10.72
N GLY A 140 38.95 -11.47 9.62
CA GLY A 140 40.33 -10.95 9.66
C GLY A 140 41.39 -11.89 10.23
N SER A 141 41.06 -13.15 10.55
CA SER A 141 41.97 -14.06 11.25
C SER A 141 42.47 -15.27 10.46
N ASP A 142 41.93 -15.55 9.26
CA ASP A 142 42.35 -16.70 8.45
C ASP A 142 42.68 -16.27 7.01
N GLU A 143 43.81 -16.76 6.48
CA GLU A 143 44.27 -16.56 5.09
C GLU A 143 43.39 -17.27 4.05
N ASN A 144 42.29 -17.89 4.47
CA ASN A 144 41.32 -18.55 3.60
C ASN A 144 40.08 -17.63 3.44
N PHE A 145 40.05 -16.89 2.33
CA PHE A 145 38.99 -15.93 1.98
C PHE A 145 37.70 -16.59 1.46
N ASP A 146 37.71 -17.90 1.24
CA ASP A 146 36.61 -18.64 0.64
C ASP A 146 35.49 -18.91 1.66
N GLY A 147 34.28 -18.41 1.37
CA GLY A 147 33.06 -18.66 2.17
C GLY A 147 32.51 -17.45 2.92
N CYS A 148 33.22 -16.30 2.90
CA CYS A 148 32.69 -15.03 3.41
C CYS A 148 31.81 -14.33 2.37
N GLY A 149 30.79 -13.60 2.81
CA GLY A 149 29.97 -12.75 1.95
C GLY A 149 30.59 -11.37 1.78
N TYR A 150 30.74 -10.90 0.53
CA TYR A 150 31.24 -9.57 0.19
C TYR A 150 30.20 -8.82 -0.64
N PHE A 151 29.86 -7.60 -0.22
CA PHE A 151 28.78 -6.80 -0.79
C PHE A 151 29.35 -5.60 -1.54
N TRP A 152 29.09 -5.55 -2.84
CA TRP A 152 29.69 -4.59 -3.75
C TRP A 152 28.62 -3.67 -4.34
N LEU A 153 28.89 -2.36 -4.28
CA LEU A 153 28.11 -1.34 -4.98
C LEU A 153 28.82 -0.98 -6.30
N PRO A 154 28.17 -1.19 -7.47
CA PRO A 154 28.69 -0.72 -8.74
C PRO A 154 28.84 0.81 -8.74
N GLN A 155 30.00 1.32 -9.16
CA GLN A 155 30.22 2.74 -9.35
C GLN A 155 29.82 3.10 -10.79
N PRO A 156 28.68 3.79 -10.99
CA PRO A 156 28.24 4.13 -12.33
C PRO A 156 29.14 5.19 -12.97
N PRO A 157 29.36 5.15 -14.29
CA PRO A 157 29.95 6.28 -15.01
C PRO A 157 29.05 7.53 -14.93
N GLU A 158 29.62 8.69 -15.24
CA GLU A 158 28.87 9.95 -15.27
C GLU A 158 27.65 9.84 -16.21
N GLY A 159 26.49 10.30 -15.73
CA GLY A 159 25.22 10.19 -16.45
C GLY A 159 24.48 8.86 -16.28
N TYR A 160 24.99 7.91 -15.48
CA TYR A 160 24.34 6.62 -15.21
C TYR A 160 24.04 6.43 -13.72
N LYS A 161 23.23 5.41 -13.41
CA LYS A 161 22.88 4.98 -12.05
C LYS A 161 23.05 3.47 -11.91
N ALA A 162 23.42 3.03 -10.72
CA ALA A 162 23.34 1.62 -10.31
C ALA A 162 21.92 1.30 -9.82
N LEU A 163 21.47 0.06 -10.00
CA LEU A 163 20.10 -0.36 -9.63
C LEU A 163 20.08 -1.46 -8.56
N GLY A 164 21.23 -1.92 -8.12
CA GLY A 164 21.35 -2.96 -7.11
C GLY A 164 22.79 -3.24 -6.75
N PHE A 165 22.95 -4.14 -5.77
CA PHE A 165 24.24 -4.59 -5.25
C PHE A 165 24.58 -5.96 -5.80
N LEU A 166 25.87 -6.30 -5.77
CA LEU A 166 26.36 -7.66 -6.01
C LEU A 166 26.82 -8.26 -4.70
N VAL A 167 26.70 -9.58 -4.62
CA VAL A 167 27.25 -10.38 -3.52
C VAL A 167 28.18 -11.42 -4.11
N THR A 168 29.39 -11.54 -3.57
CA THR A 168 30.35 -12.58 -3.92
C THR A 168 30.73 -13.38 -2.68
N ASN A 169 31.19 -14.62 -2.88
CA ASN A 169 31.74 -15.48 -1.83
C ASN A 169 33.28 -15.45 -1.77
N LYS A 170 33.89 -14.53 -2.52
CA LYS A 170 35.33 -14.29 -2.67
C LYS A 170 35.61 -12.80 -2.52
N SER A 171 36.79 -12.48 -1.98
CA SER A 171 37.25 -11.10 -1.73
C SER A 171 37.65 -10.33 -3.00
N GLU A 172 37.83 -11.02 -4.12
CA GLU A 172 38.15 -10.42 -5.41
C GLU A 172 37.01 -9.50 -5.87
N LYS A 173 37.37 -8.33 -6.40
CA LYS A 173 36.41 -7.42 -7.00
C LYS A 173 35.67 -8.12 -8.15
N PRO A 174 34.35 -7.93 -8.30
CA PRO A 174 33.62 -8.43 -9.46
C PRO A 174 34.19 -7.86 -10.76
N VAL A 175 34.05 -8.62 -11.86
CA VAL A 175 34.39 -8.11 -13.20
C VAL A 175 33.37 -7.07 -13.66
N PHE A 176 33.78 -6.15 -14.53
CA PHE A 176 32.95 -5.00 -14.92
C PHE A 176 31.71 -5.40 -15.74
N GLU A 177 31.71 -6.60 -16.32
CA GLU A 177 30.61 -7.11 -17.14
C GLU A 177 29.51 -7.83 -16.33
N GLU A 178 29.72 -8.09 -15.04
CA GLU A 178 28.74 -8.81 -14.20
C GLU A 178 27.39 -8.10 -14.12
N VAL A 179 27.38 -6.76 -14.12
CA VAL A 179 26.17 -5.94 -14.14
C VAL A 179 26.32 -4.72 -15.03
N LYS A 180 25.20 -4.12 -15.41
CA LYS A 180 25.16 -2.82 -16.10
C LYS A 180 24.56 -1.74 -15.22
N CYS A 181 25.09 -0.53 -15.38
CA CYS A 181 24.45 0.70 -14.95
C CYS A 181 23.53 1.22 -16.06
N VAL A 182 22.48 1.95 -15.69
CA VAL A 182 21.46 2.46 -16.61
C VAL A 182 21.56 3.98 -16.72
N ARG A 183 21.35 4.51 -17.92
CA ARG A 183 21.36 5.96 -18.19
C ARG A 183 20.31 6.66 -17.30
N ALA A 184 20.69 7.79 -16.69
CA ALA A 184 19.93 8.38 -15.59
C ALA A 184 18.50 8.81 -15.97
N ASP A 185 18.25 9.21 -17.21
CA ASP A 185 16.93 9.59 -17.75
C ASP A 185 15.96 8.41 -17.91
N LEU A 186 16.48 7.18 -17.89
CA LEU A 186 15.69 5.94 -17.93
C LEU A 186 15.41 5.39 -16.52
N THR A 187 15.81 6.12 -15.48
CA THR A 187 15.69 5.72 -14.08
C THR A 187 14.84 6.69 -13.28
N GLY A 188 14.27 6.20 -12.18
CA GLY A 188 13.51 6.99 -11.21
C GLY A 188 14.04 6.82 -9.79
N THR A 189 13.58 7.68 -8.89
CA THR A 189 13.93 7.61 -7.47
C THR A 189 13.20 6.45 -6.80
N CYS A 190 13.94 5.67 -6.00
CA CYS A 190 13.40 4.65 -5.11
C CYS A 190 13.58 5.04 -3.64
N GLU A 191 12.85 4.36 -2.77
CA GLU A 191 12.96 4.42 -1.31
C GLU A 191 13.11 3.00 -0.74
N THR A 192 13.65 2.91 0.47
CA THR A 192 13.67 1.64 1.22
C THR A 192 12.29 1.37 1.80
N CYS A 193 11.87 0.11 1.75
CA CYS A 193 10.63 -0.34 2.35
C CYS A 193 10.84 -1.75 2.91
N GLY A 194 10.36 -2.03 4.12
CA GLY A 194 10.47 -3.37 4.71
C GLY A 194 11.92 -3.80 4.95
N LEU A 195 12.36 -3.73 6.20
CA LEU A 195 13.62 -4.33 6.62
C LEU A 195 13.55 -5.84 6.40
N ILE A 196 14.46 -6.39 5.60
CA ILE A 196 14.58 -7.83 5.35
C ILE A 196 15.41 -8.46 6.47
N ALA A 197 16.56 -7.86 6.77
CA ALA A 197 17.48 -8.36 7.78
C ALA A 197 18.24 -7.20 8.43
N ASP A 198 18.45 -7.35 9.73
CA ASP A 198 19.34 -6.54 10.54
C ASP A 198 20.28 -7.48 11.26
N THR A 199 21.54 -7.43 10.86
CA THR A 199 22.56 -8.36 11.33
C THR A 199 23.79 -7.57 11.74
N HIS A 200 24.53 -8.07 12.72
CA HIS A 200 25.78 -7.43 13.14
C HIS A 200 26.95 -8.33 12.77
N SER A 201 28.01 -7.74 12.20
CA SER A 201 29.30 -8.43 12.18
C SER A 201 29.80 -8.57 13.63
N LYS A 202 30.23 -9.77 14.03
CA LYS A 202 30.73 -10.02 15.39
C LYS A 202 32.11 -9.39 15.62
N SER A 203 32.89 -9.20 14.56
CA SER A 203 34.28 -8.74 14.59
C SER A 203 34.44 -7.22 14.42
N SER A 204 33.65 -6.57 13.56
CA SER A 204 33.79 -5.15 13.24
C SER A 204 32.72 -4.25 13.88
N ASN A 205 31.72 -4.80 14.57
CA ASN A 205 30.55 -4.07 15.09
C ASN A 205 29.82 -3.23 14.01
N ILE A 206 30.02 -3.55 12.73
CA ILE A 206 29.36 -2.86 11.62
C ILE A 206 28.05 -3.59 11.37
N PRO A 207 26.89 -2.92 11.53
CA PRO A 207 25.60 -3.50 11.20
C PRO A 207 25.51 -3.70 9.68
N LEU A 208 24.81 -4.75 9.27
CA LEU A 208 24.38 -4.97 7.90
C LEU A 208 22.86 -4.87 7.91
N LEU A 209 22.36 -3.78 7.33
CA LEU A 209 20.94 -3.54 7.15
C LEU A 209 20.57 -3.81 5.71
N ILE A 210 19.67 -4.77 5.50
CA ILE A 210 19.17 -5.16 4.18
C ILE A 210 17.71 -4.76 4.06
N TRP A 211 17.40 -3.97 3.04
CA TRP A 211 16.06 -3.44 2.80
C TRP A 211 15.54 -3.85 1.42
N ARG A 212 14.22 -4.05 1.30
CA ARG A 212 13.61 -4.02 -0.04
C ARG A 212 13.59 -2.58 -0.54
N THR A 213 13.54 -2.44 -1.85
CA THR A 213 13.42 -1.14 -2.52
C THR A 213 12.12 -1.08 -3.29
N ARG A 214 11.51 0.11 -3.32
CA ARG A 214 10.35 0.38 -4.15
C ARG A 214 10.43 1.78 -4.76
N PRO A 215 9.77 2.03 -5.90
CA PRO A 215 9.65 3.37 -6.44
C PRO A 215 9.02 4.35 -5.45
N LEU A 216 9.53 5.59 -5.44
CA LEU A 216 8.99 6.68 -4.61
C LEU A 216 7.60 7.11 -5.09
N HIS A 217 7.46 7.33 -6.40
CA HIS A 217 6.17 7.67 -7.02
C HIS A 217 5.42 6.40 -7.43
N ARG A 218 4.21 6.25 -6.90
CA ARG A 218 3.36 5.04 -7.01
C ARG A 218 1.93 5.39 -7.45
N GLY A 219 1.10 4.37 -7.57
CA GLY A 219 -0.28 4.47 -8.05
C GLY A 219 -0.38 4.37 -9.57
N ILE A 220 -1.58 4.61 -10.10
CA ILE A 220 -1.90 4.39 -11.52
C ILE A 220 -1.09 5.27 -12.49
N TYR A 221 -0.57 6.40 -12.00
CA TYR A 221 0.30 7.30 -12.76
C TYR A 221 1.80 7.09 -12.46
N GLY A 222 2.12 6.25 -11.48
CA GLY A 222 3.49 5.94 -11.09
C GLY A 222 4.19 5.17 -12.20
N ARG A 223 5.32 5.71 -12.69
CA ARG A 223 6.09 5.12 -13.80
C ARG A 223 7.29 4.32 -13.34
N GLY A 224 7.62 4.36 -12.04
CA GLY A 224 8.77 3.63 -11.52
C GLY A 224 8.55 2.12 -11.52
N VAL A 225 9.59 1.38 -11.89
CA VAL A 225 9.60 -0.08 -12.00
C VAL A 225 10.70 -0.62 -11.08
N SER A 226 10.31 -1.42 -10.08
CA SER A 226 11.29 -2.11 -9.23
C SER A 226 12.00 -3.20 -10.01
N VAL A 227 13.32 -3.28 -9.86
CA VAL A 227 14.15 -4.31 -10.49
C VAL A 227 14.14 -5.61 -9.67
N GLY A 228 13.61 -5.59 -8.45
CA GLY A 228 13.61 -6.77 -7.56
C GLY A 228 14.95 -7.02 -6.87
N THR A 229 15.82 -6.01 -6.84
CA THR A 229 17.09 -6.00 -6.08
C THR A 229 16.86 -5.55 -4.64
N PHE A 230 17.93 -5.46 -3.85
CA PHE A 230 17.90 -4.99 -2.46
C PHE A 230 18.81 -3.79 -2.25
N TYR A 231 18.62 -3.09 -1.12
CA TYR A 231 19.52 -2.05 -0.64
C TYR A 231 20.29 -2.53 0.58
N CYS A 232 21.60 -2.30 0.57
CA CYS A 232 22.52 -2.66 1.65
C CYS A 232 23.11 -1.40 2.27
N SER A 233 23.05 -1.28 3.59
CA SER A 233 23.68 -0.20 4.36
C SER A 233 24.51 -0.75 5.51
N SER A 234 25.65 -0.09 5.77
CA SER A 234 26.48 -0.29 6.95
C SER A 234 26.18 0.69 8.09
N ASP A 235 25.30 1.68 7.86
CA ASP A 235 24.98 2.75 8.79
C ASP A 235 23.47 2.84 9.09
N TRP A 236 23.15 3.25 10.32
CA TRP A 236 21.79 3.46 10.82
C TRP A 236 21.16 4.79 10.38
N ASN A 237 21.89 5.68 9.70
CA ASN A 237 21.38 6.99 9.31
C ASN A 237 20.49 6.90 8.06
N THR A 238 19.19 6.75 8.29
CA THR A 238 18.13 6.59 7.28
C THR A 238 17.75 7.88 6.51
N ARG A 239 18.63 8.90 6.45
CA ARG A 239 18.34 10.18 5.78
C ARG A 239 19.14 10.41 4.48
N GLU A 240 19.93 9.44 4.05
CA GLU A 240 20.70 9.56 2.82
C GLU A 240 19.86 9.25 1.58
N VAL A 241 20.17 9.99 0.50
CA VAL A 241 19.71 9.67 -0.86
C VAL A 241 20.28 8.30 -1.20
N LEU A 242 19.42 7.34 -1.56
CA LEU A 242 19.89 6.01 -1.95
C LEU A 242 20.87 6.12 -3.12
N ASN A 243 21.98 5.40 -3.02
CA ASN A 243 23.01 5.31 -4.06
C ASN A 243 22.62 4.37 -5.23
N ILE A 244 21.37 3.91 -5.24
CA ILE A 244 20.75 3.12 -6.31
C ILE A 244 19.45 3.77 -6.77
N ALA A 245 19.01 3.42 -7.97
CA ALA A 245 17.77 3.89 -8.58
C ALA A 245 16.84 2.71 -8.93
N CYS A 246 15.59 3.02 -9.29
CA CYS A 246 14.71 2.07 -9.97
C CYS A 246 14.61 2.39 -11.47
N LEU A 247 14.07 1.48 -12.27
CA LEU A 247 13.79 1.77 -13.68
C LEU A 247 12.57 2.70 -13.80
N GLN A 248 12.39 3.32 -14.97
CA GLN A 248 11.21 4.10 -15.29
C GLN A 248 10.58 3.59 -16.59
N ASN A 249 9.26 3.39 -16.58
CA ASN A 249 8.51 3.03 -17.79
C ASN A 249 8.12 4.27 -18.60
N LEU A 250 8.78 4.44 -19.73
CA LEU A 250 8.53 5.51 -20.69
C LEU A 250 7.55 5.11 -21.81
N ASP A 251 7.07 3.86 -21.85
CA ASP A 251 6.00 3.44 -22.78
C ASP A 251 4.65 4.02 -22.34
N LEU A 252 4.21 5.08 -23.01
CA LEU A 252 2.94 5.75 -22.72
C LEU A 252 1.72 4.85 -23.02
N ASN A 253 1.86 3.88 -23.92
CA ASN A 253 0.75 3.01 -24.32
C ASN A 253 0.53 1.83 -23.37
N LEU A 254 1.45 1.61 -22.41
CA LEU A 254 1.40 0.52 -21.45
C LEU A 254 1.09 -0.84 -22.13
N ARG A 255 1.81 -1.17 -23.21
CA ARG A 255 1.46 -2.31 -24.09
C ARG A 255 1.43 -3.68 -23.41
N ALA A 256 2.11 -3.79 -22.26
CA ALA A 256 2.14 -4.98 -21.44
C ALA A 256 0.89 -5.18 -20.56
N MET A 257 0.02 -4.17 -20.45
CA MET A 257 -1.24 -4.32 -19.72
C MET A 257 -2.19 -5.29 -20.46
N PRO A 258 -3.05 -6.03 -19.74
CA PRO A 258 -3.95 -6.99 -20.35
C PRO A 258 -5.04 -6.31 -21.19
N SER A 259 -5.40 -6.92 -22.32
CA SER A 259 -6.60 -6.55 -23.09
C SER A 259 -7.89 -6.95 -22.37
N MET A 260 -9.05 -6.48 -22.86
CA MET A 260 -10.36 -6.83 -22.26
C MET A 260 -10.60 -8.34 -22.16
N ASP A 261 -10.28 -9.10 -23.22
CA ASP A 261 -10.42 -10.56 -23.21
C ASP A 261 -9.49 -11.23 -22.19
N GLN A 262 -8.27 -10.70 -22.06
CA GLN A 262 -7.31 -11.16 -21.05
C GLN A 262 -7.78 -10.83 -19.64
N ILE A 263 -8.36 -9.65 -19.39
CA ILE A 263 -8.96 -9.29 -18.09
C ILE A 263 -10.05 -10.29 -17.72
N HIS A 264 -10.98 -10.60 -18.64
CA HIS A 264 -12.02 -11.60 -18.39
C HIS A 264 -11.43 -12.99 -18.09
N ALA A 265 -10.38 -13.39 -18.80
CA ALA A 265 -9.68 -14.66 -18.53
C ALA A 265 -9.02 -14.67 -17.14
N LEU A 266 -8.35 -13.58 -16.75
CA LEU A 266 -7.72 -13.43 -15.43
C LEU A 266 -8.75 -13.50 -14.31
N VAL A 267 -9.89 -12.80 -14.44
CA VAL A 267 -10.95 -12.81 -13.43
C VAL A 267 -11.60 -14.19 -13.32
N ARG A 268 -11.78 -14.91 -14.43
CA ARG A 268 -12.30 -16.29 -14.39
C ARG A 268 -11.34 -17.26 -13.69
N HIS A 269 -10.03 -17.06 -13.88
CA HIS A 269 -8.99 -17.96 -13.39
C HIS A 269 -8.60 -17.69 -11.93
N TYR A 270 -8.48 -16.41 -11.54
CA TYR A 270 -8.00 -16.00 -10.21
C TYR A 270 -9.09 -15.43 -9.30
N GLY A 271 -10.29 -15.17 -9.82
CA GLY A 271 -11.40 -14.60 -9.06
C GLY A 271 -11.60 -15.32 -7.73
N PRO A 272 -11.29 -14.67 -6.59
CA PRO A 272 -11.41 -15.29 -5.27
C PRO A 272 -12.85 -15.64 -4.90
N THR A 273 -12.98 -16.60 -3.98
CA THR A 273 -14.25 -16.88 -3.29
C THR A 273 -14.26 -16.15 -1.95
N ILE A 274 -15.29 -15.34 -1.73
CA ILE A 274 -15.50 -14.62 -0.47
C ILE A 274 -16.42 -15.43 0.43
N PHE A 275 -15.99 -15.71 1.65
CA PHE A 275 -16.83 -16.23 2.72
C PHE A 275 -17.23 -15.09 3.66
N PHE A 276 -18.52 -14.86 3.81
CA PHE A 276 -19.05 -14.02 4.88
C PHE A 276 -19.16 -14.84 6.16
N HIS A 277 -19.01 -14.21 7.32
CA HIS A 277 -19.12 -14.91 8.60
C HIS A 277 -20.46 -15.67 8.72
N PRO A 278 -20.53 -16.88 9.34
CA PRO A 278 -21.77 -17.67 9.43
C PRO A 278 -22.91 -16.99 10.19
N ASP A 279 -22.58 -16.06 11.09
CA ASP A 279 -23.56 -15.22 11.78
C ASP A 279 -23.78 -13.85 11.10
N GLU A 280 -23.28 -13.65 9.88
CA GLU A 280 -23.51 -12.40 9.15
C GLU A 280 -24.98 -12.30 8.73
N VAL A 281 -25.59 -11.15 9.00
CA VAL A 281 -26.98 -10.86 8.62
C VAL A 281 -27.07 -9.73 7.60
N TYR A 282 -26.02 -8.92 7.46
CA TYR A 282 -25.93 -7.83 6.51
C TYR A 282 -25.10 -8.27 5.31
N LEU A 283 -25.72 -9.02 4.41
CA LEU A 283 -25.04 -9.60 3.25
C LEU A 283 -24.85 -8.56 2.13
N PRO A 284 -23.92 -8.80 1.19
CA PRO A 284 -23.73 -7.90 0.05
C PRO A 284 -24.93 -7.91 -0.90
N SER A 285 -24.98 -6.92 -1.79
CA SER A 285 -25.92 -6.89 -2.91
C SER A 285 -25.29 -6.14 -4.09
N SER A 286 -25.94 -6.16 -5.26
CA SER A 286 -25.59 -5.16 -6.28
C SER A 286 -26.11 -3.77 -5.92
N VAL A 287 -25.36 -2.74 -6.27
CA VAL A 287 -25.80 -1.33 -6.24
C VAL A 287 -27.15 -1.14 -6.97
N SER A 288 -27.33 -1.82 -8.10
CA SER A 288 -28.58 -1.73 -8.87
C SER A 288 -29.77 -2.32 -8.11
N TRP A 289 -29.57 -3.44 -7.40
CA TRP A 289 -30.58 -4.00 -6.51
C TRP A 289 -30.88 -3.03 -5.36
N PHE A 290 -29.86 -2.46 -4.72
CA PHE A 290 -30.03 -1.51 -3.62
C PHE A 290 -30.89 -0.30 -4.03
N PHE A 291 -30.61 0.30 -5.19
CA PHE A 291 -31.41 1.41 -5.72
C PHE A 291 -32.85 0.99 -6.06
N ARG A 292 -33.04 -0.15 -6.73
CA ARG A 292 -34.37 -0.66 -7.10
C ARG A 292 -35.24 -1.03 -5.89
N ASN A 293 -34.61 -1.34 -4.76
CA ASN A 293 -35.31 -1.72 -3.53
C ASN A 293 -35.52 -0.52 -2.57
N GLY A 294 -35.47 0.71 -3.10
CA GLY A 294 -36.00 1.88 -2.40
C GLY A 294 -34.96 2.72 -1.67
N ALA A 295 -33.67 2.61 -2.00
CA ALA A 295 -32.69 3.60 -1.56
C ALA A 295 -33.05 5.00 -2.10
N LEU A 296 -32.90 6.02 -1.26
CA LEU A 296 -33.32 7.38 -1.55
C LEU A 296 -32.15 8.35 -1.46
N LEU A 297 -32.12 9.32 -2.36
CA LEU A 297 -31.22 10.47 -2.33
C LEU A 297 -31.86 11.59 -1.52
N TYR A 298 -31.16 12.06 -0.50
CA TYR A 298 -31.53 13.22 0.29
C TYR A 298 -30.65 14.41 -0.05
N SER A 299 -31.17 15.61 0.20
CA SER A 299 -30.38 16.83 0.15
C SER A 299 -30.61 17.67 1.39
N ARG A 300 -29.63 18.50 1.73
CA ARG A 300 -29.72 19.41 2.87
C ARG A 300 -30.89 20.40 2.75
N SER A 301 -31.22 20.77 1.52
CA SER A 301 -32.31 21.70 1.19
C SER A 301 -33.70 21.05 1.15
N ASN A 302 -33.78 19.71 1.07
CA ASN A 302 -35.03 18.98 0.94
C ASN A 302 -35.03 17.71 1.79
N SER A 303 -35.89 17.67 2.80
CA SER A 303 -36.06 16.52 3.69
C SER A 303 -36.84 15.36 3.07
N VAL A 304 -37.36 15.51 1.84
CA VAL A 304 -38.03 14.44 1.10
C VAL A 304 -37.03 13.70 0.22
N GLY A 305 -36.81 12.42 0.52
CA GLY A 305 -35.93 11.55 -0.26
C GLY A 305 -36.46 11.33 -1.68
N GLN A 306 -35.55 11.39 -2.66
CA GLN A 306 -35.85 11.17 -4.08
C GLN A 306 -35.42 9.76 -4.49
N ALA A 307 -36.23 9.09 -5.31
CA ALA A 307 -35.90 7.77 -5.83
C ALA A 307 -34.64 7.83 -6.70
N ILE A 308 -33.75 6.86 -6.53
CA ILE A 308 -32.53 6.71 -7.33
C ILE A 308 -32.82 5.71 -8.45
N ASP A 309 -32.41 6.01 -9.69
CA ASP A 309 -32.53 5.04 -10.77
C ASP A 309 -31.51 3.90 -10.64
N ALA A 310 -31.74 2.79 -11.34
CA ALA A 310 -30.95 1.57 -11.21
C ALA A 310 -29.45 1.70 -11.53
N GLU A 311 -29.07 2.74 -12.29
CA GLU A 311 -27.68 3.04 -12.67
C GLU A 311 -27.10 4.22 -11.87
N GLY A 312 -27.93 4.86 -11.03
CA GLY A 312 -27.60 6.08 -10.30
C GLY A 312 -27.34 7.27 -11.22
N SER A 313 -27.95 7.31 -12.41
CA SER A 313 -27.74 8.39 -13.38
C SER A 313 -28.29 9.75 -12.93
N ASN A 314 -29.26 9.74 -12.01
CA ASN A 314 -29.82 10.92 -11.38
C ASN A 314 -29.08 11.38 -10.11
N LEU A 315 -27.95 10.76 -9.77
CA LEU A 315 -27.09 11.21 -8.67
C LEU A 315 -26.22 12.42 -9.09
N PRO A 316 -25.95 13.35 -8.18
CA PRO A 316 -24.99 14.43 -8.42
C PRO A 316 -23.60 13.87 -8.76
N SER A 317 -23.12 14.14 -9.98
CA SER A 317 -21.84 13.64 -10.49
C SER A 317 -20.66 14.56 -10.15
N GLY A 318 -19.51 13.99 -9.78
CA GLY A 318 -18.25 14.70 -9.52
C GLY A 318 -18.28 15.55 -8.25
N GLY A 319 -17.33 16.47 -8.11
CA GLY A 319 -17.19 17.34 -6.92
C GLY A 319 -16.45 16.66 -5.77
N THR A 320 -16.68 17.16 -4.56
CA THR A 320 -16.11 16.63 -3.32
C THR A 320 -17.23 16.27 -2.36
N ASN A 321 -16.89 15.56 -1.28
CA ASN A 321 -17.84 15.41 -0.19
C ASN A 321 -18.06 16.76 0.53
N ASP A 322 -19.18 17.42 0.22
CA ASP A 322 -19.60 18.74 0.72
C ASP A 322 -20.75 18.66 1.74
N GLY A 323 -21.26 17.45 2.02
CA GLY A 323 -22.39 17.22 2.92
C GLY A 323 -23.74 17.75 2.41
N GLU A 324 -23.84 18.13 1.13
CA GLU A 324 -25.09 18.65 0.57
C GLU A 324 -26.07 17.55 0.18
N TYR A 325 -25.58 16.34 -0.08
CA TYR A 325 -26.37 15.18 -0.47
C TYR A 325 -25.89 13.92 0.23
N TRP A 326 -26.79 13.01 0.58
CA TRP A 326 -26.45 11.67 1.07
C TRP A 326 -27.50 10.65 0.59
N ILE A 327 -27.12 9.38 0.53
CA ILE A 327 -28.04 8.26 0.29
C ILE A 327 -28.50 7.70 1.64
N ASP A 328 -29.76 7.29 1.76
CA ASP A 328 -30.26 6.53 2.92
C ASP A 328 -31.20 5.41 2.45
N LEU A 329 -31.43 4.45 3.35
CA LEU A 329 -32.37 3.36 3.18
C LEU A 329 -33.81 3.89 3.05
N PRO A 330 -34.74 3.08 2.50
CA PRO A 330 -36.15 3.45 2.45
C PRO A 330 -36.72 3.76 3.85
N CYS A 331 -37.71 4.64 3.88
CA CYS A 331 -38.41 5.04 5.11
C CYS A 331 -39.58 4.13 5.50
N ASP A 332 -39.87 3.10 4.70
CA ASP A 332 -40.99 2.18 4.90
C ASP A 332 -40.53 0.84 5.50
N SER A 333 -41.43 -0.15 5.49
CA SER A 333 -41.14 -1.49 6.01
C SER A 333 -40.04 -2.23 5.24
N ALA A 334 -39.66 -1.79 4.04
CA ALA A 334 -38.58 -2.41 3.28
C ALA A 334 -37.20 -2.15 3.88
N ARG A 335 -37.05 -1.14 4.76
CA ARG A 335 -35.77 -0.74 5.37
C ARG A 335 -34.95 -1.92 5.90
N GLU A 336 -35.57 -2.79 6.70
CA GLU A 336 -34.87 -3.93 7.31
C GLU A 336 -34.48 -4.99 6.28
N ASN A 337 -35.31 -5.21 5.25
CA ASN A 337 -34.95 -6.14 4.16
C ASN A 337 -33.78 -5.60 3.34
N VAL A 338 -33.75 -4.29 3.05
CA VAL A 338 -32.66 -3.66 2.29
C VAL A 338 -31.34 -3.75 3.06
N LYS A 339 -31.35 -3.62 4.40
CA LYS A 339 -30.15 -3.77 5.22
C LYS A 339 -29.52 -5.16 5.10
N HIS A 340 -30.33 -6.21 5.04
CA HIS A 340 -29.83 -7.58 4.94
C HIS A 340 -29.21 -7.90 3.57
N GLY A 341 -29.40 -7.03 2.59
CA GLY A 341 -28.89 -7.21 1.23
C GLY A 341 -29.54 -8.38 0.51
N ASP A 342 -28.87 -8.81 -0.56
CA ASP A 342 -29.35 -9.85 -1.45
C ASP A 342 -28.14 -10.52 -2.12
N LEU A 343 -27.71 -11.62 -1.51
CA LEU A 343 -26.52 -12.35 -1.90
C LEU A 343 -26.58 -12.82 -3.35
N GLU A 344 -27.77 -13.14 -3.87
CA GLU A 344 -27.98 -13.60 -5.25
C GLU A 344 -27.71 -12.50 -6.30
N SER A 345 -28.00 -11.24 -5.97
CA SER A 345 -27.68 -10.10 -6.84
C SER A 345 -26.26 -9.57 -6.65
N ALA A 346 -25.53 -10.04 -5.64
CA ALA A 346 -24.21 -9.51 -5.31
C ALA A 346 -23.24 -9.66 -6.49
N LYS A 347 -22.66 -8.52 -6.90
CA LYS A 347 -21.64 -8.48 -7.95
C LYS A 347 -20.47 -7.63 -7.51
N LEU A 348 -19.29 -7.98 -8.02
CA LEU A 348 -18.07 -7.23 -7.73
C LEU A 348 -17.81 -6.19 -8.79
N TYR A 349 -17.33 -5.03 -8.36
CA TYR A 349 -17.02 -3.91 -9.24
C TYR A 349 -15.51 -3.80 -9.39
N LEU A 350 -15.02 -3.95 -10.61
CA LEU A 350 -13.60 -4.12 -10.90
C LEU A 350 -12.99 -2.84 -11.43
N HIS A 351 -11.87 -2.43 -10.82
CA HIS A 351 -10.99 -1.40 -11.34
C HIS A 351 -9.64 -2.03 -11.71
N ILE A 352 -9.32 -2.01 -13.00
CA ILE A 352 -8.10 -2.59 -13.56
C ILE A 352 -7.04 -1.51 -13.69
N LYS A 353 -5.97 -1.62 -12.90
CA LYS A 353 -4.99 -0.55 -12.72
C LYS A 353 -3.59 -1.00 -13.12
N PRO A 354 -2.79 -0.15 -13.79
CA PRO A 354 -1.36 -0.37 -13.87
C PRO A 354 -0.74 -0.25 -12.48
N ALA A 355 0.15 -1.17 -12.16
CA ALA A 355 0.94 -1.19 -10.94
C ALA A 355 2.43 -1.35 -11.26
N LEU A 356 3.29 -0.80 -10.40
CA LEU A 356 4.76 -0.89 -10.52
C LEU A 356 5.23 -0.49 -11.94
N GLY A 357 4.78 0.68 -12.40
CA GLY A 357 5.13 1.20 -13.73
C GLY A 357 4.49 0.41 -14.87
N GLY A 358 3.39 -0.32 -14.63
CA GLY A 358 2.71 -1.13 -15.65
C GLY A 358 3.39 -2.47 -15.93
N THR A 359 4.33 -2.88 -15.07
CA THR A 359 4.88 -4.26 -15.11
C THR A 359 4.02 -5.25 -14.34
N PHE A 360 3.07 -4.75 -13.54
CA PHE A 360 2.02 -5.51 -12.90
C PHE A 360 0.65 -4.88 -13.19
N THR A 361 -0.40 -5.69 -13.07
CA THR A 361 -1.79 -5.25 -13.07
C THR A 361 -2.38 -5.49 -11.70
N ASP A 362 -2.93 -4.43 -11.10
CA ASP A 362 -3.73 -4.52 -9.89
C ASP A 362 -5.22 -4.57 -10.28
N ILE A 363 -5.91 -5.66 -9.96
CA ILE A 363 -7.37 -5.82 -10.14
C ILE A 363 -8.02 -5.58 -8.79
N ALA A 364 -8.49 -4.35 -8.54
CA ALA A 364 -9.24 -4.03 -7.33
C ALA A 364 -10.69 -4.48 -7.50
N MET A 365 -11.16 -5.34 -6.61
CA MET A 365 -12.49 -5.92 -6.61
C MET A 365 -13.27 -5.36 -5.42
N TRP A 366 -14.23 -4.48 -5.73
CA TRP A 366 -15.07 -3.82 -4.73
C TRP A 366 -16.34 -4.62 -4.47
N VAL A 367 -16.69 -4.74 -3.19
CA VAL A 367 -17.89 -5.38 -2.67
C VAL A 367 -18.76 -4.31 -2.02
N PHE A 368 -20.05 -4.34 -2.32
CA PHE A 368 -21.02 -3.42 -1.73
C PHE A 368 -21.96 -4.16 -0.78
N CYS A 369 -21.98 -3.74 0.48
CA CYS A 369 -22.98 -4.14 1.45
C CYS A 369 -23.93 -2.95 1.69
N PRO A 370 -25.26 -3.10 1.57
CA PRO A 370 -26.20 -2.01 1.84
C PRO A 370 -26.11 -1.41 3.25
N PHE A 371 -25.61 -2.20 4.21
CA PHE A 371 -25.50 -1.81 5.60
C PHE A 371 -24.31 -2.48 6.26
N ASN A 372 -23.61 -1.75 7.13
CA ASN A 372 -22.59 -2.24 8.04
C ASN A 372 -23.21 -2.38 9.43
N GLY A 373 -22.99 -3.52 10.10
CA GLY A 373 -23.56 -3.80 11.41
C GLY A 373 -22.83 -3.09 12.58
N PRO A 374 -23.33 -3.21 13.82
CA PRO A 374 -22.68 -2.59 14.97
C PRO A 374 -21.36 -3.30 15.32
N GLY A 375 -20.37 -2.52 15.76
CA GLY A 375 -19.05 -3.02 16.12
C GLY A 375 -19.03 -3.80 17.44
N THR A 376 -18.00 -4.63 17.63
CA THR A 376 -17.71 -5.28 18.92
C THR A 376 -16.37 -4.79 19.44
N LEU A 377 -16.32 -4.30 20.68
CA LEU A 377 -15.07 -3.90 21.33
C LEU A 377 -14.49 -5.09 22.10
N LYS A 378 -13.19 -5.36 21.89
CA LYS A 378 -12.43 -6.31 22.71
C LYS A 378 -11.57 -5.54 23.71
N VAL A 379 -11.60 -5.96 24.97
CA VAL A 379 -10.78 -5.41 26.07
C VAL A 379 -10.20 -6.56 26.88
N GLY A 380 -8.98 -6.96 26.55
CA GLY A 380 -8.35 -8.16 27.13
C GLY A 380 -9.15 -9.41 26.77
N MET A 381 -9.71 -10.08 27.79
CA MET A 381 -10.55 -11.27 27.62
C MET A 381 -12.05 -10.95 27.46
N MET A 382 -12.45 -9.69 27.63
CA MET A 382 -13.86 -9.28 27.56
C MET A 382 -14.22 -8.83 26.15
N ASN A 383 -15.44 -9.17 25.71
CA ASN A 383 -16.03 -8.71 24.46
C ASN A 383 -17.31 -7.95 24.77
N ILE A 384 -17.44 -6.75 24.18
CA ILE A 384 -18.54 -5.84 24.44
C ILE A 384 -19.17 -5.51 23.09
N ALA A 385 -20.32 -6.11 22.81
CA ALA A 385 -21.12 -5.76 21.65
C ALA A 385 -21.61 -4.32 21.82
N LEU A 386 -21.32 -3.48 20.84
CA LEU A 386 -21.87 -2.13 20.81
C LEU A 386 -23.27 -2.19 20.23
N SER A 387 -24.16 -1.31 20.67
CA SER A 387 -25.57 -1.34 20.25
C SER A 387 -25.77 -0.76 18.86
N LYS A 388 -25.29 0.47 18.64
CA LYS A 388 -25.41 1.21 17.37
C LYS A 388 -24.09 1.79 16.87
N VAL A 389 -23.03 1.64 17.64
CA VAL A 389 -21.75 2.27 17.31
C VAL A 389 -21.07 1.49 16.20
N GLY A 390 -20.62 2.20 15.17
CA GLY A 390 -19.92 1.63 14.01
C GLY A 390 -20.84 1.11 12.90
N GLN A 391 -22.16 1.08 13.11
CA GLN A 391 -23.09 0.73 12.04
C GLN A 391 -23.30 1.92 11.10
N HIS A 392 -23.49 1.69 9.81
CA HIS A 392 -23.80 2.75 8.85
C HIS A 392 -24.48 2.18 7.59
N VAL A 393 -25.20 3.05 6.88
CA VAL A 393 -25.76 2.73 5.56
C VAL A 393 -24.64 2.83 4.53
N GLY A 394 -24.67 1.91 3.57
CA GLY A 394 -23.71 1.78 2.50
C GLY A 394 -22.35 1.38 3.03
N ASP A 395 -21.79 0.28 2.53
CA ASP A 395 -20.48 -0.17 2.94
C ASP A 395 -19.72 -0.70 1.74
N TRP A 396 -18.48 -0.21 1.61
CA TRP A 396 -17.63 -0.41 0.44
C TRP A 396 -16.31 -0.99 0.91
N GLU A 397 -16.17 -2.28 0.72
CA GLU A 397 -14.95 -3.03 1.01
C GLU A 397 -14.30 -3.51 -0.28
N HIS A 398 -13.01 -3.81 -0.24
CA HIS A 398 -12.31 -4.32 -1.41
C HIS A 398 -11.13 -5.21 -1.07
N PHE A 399 -10.73 -6.00 -2.05
CA PHE A 399 -9.43 -6.65 -2.09
C PHE A 399 -8.81 -6.42 -3.47
N THR A 400 -7.50 -6.53 -3.59
CA THR A 400 -6.80 -6.24 -4.85
C THR A 400 -5.86 -7.37 -5.22
N LEU A 401 -6.05 -7.97 -6.39
CA LEU A 401 -5.15 -8.99 -6.92
C LEU A 401 -4.00 -8.29 -7.64
N ARG A 402 -2.76 -8.70 -7.38
CA ARG A 402 -1.57 -8.21 -8.10
C ARG A 402 -1.03 -9.29 -9.02
N ILE A 403 -1.04 -9.00 -10.32
CA ILE A 403 -0.75 -9.95 -11.39
C ILE A 403 0.47 -9.47 -12.18
N SER A 404 1.44 -10.35 -12.42
CA SER A 404 2.62 -10.02 -13.23
C SER A 404 2.23 -9.87 -14.70
N ASN A 405 2.57 -8.76 -15.34
CA ASN A 405 2.34 -8.58 -16.77
C ASN A 405 3.35 -9.37 -17.63
N PHE A 406 4.40 -9.93 -17.04
CA PHE A 406 5.35 -10.80 -17.74
C PHE A 406 4.80 -12.20 -17.99
N THR A 407 4.03 -12.76 -17.04
CA THR A 407 3.58 -14.17 -17.06
C THR A 407 2.08 -14.34 -16.92
N GLY A 408 1.38 -13.31 -16.42
CA GLY A 408 0.00 -13.39 -15.97
C GLY A 408 -0.18 -14.11 -14.63
N GLU A 409 0.91 -14.39 -13.90
CA GLU A 409 0.84 -15.05 -12.59
C GLU A 409 0.30 -14.13 -11.49
N LEU A 410 -0.50 -14.67 -10.56
CA LEU A 410 -0.90 -14.01 -9.31
C LEU A 410 0.25 -14.01 -8.29
N TRP A 411 0.68 -12.82 -7.89
CA TRP A 411 1.80 -12.63 -6.94
C TRP A 411 1.37 -12.39 -5.51
N SER A 412 0.32 -11.60 -5.31
CA SER A 412 -0.19 -11.27 -3.98
C SER A 412 -1.62 -10.74 -4.06
N ILE A 413 -2.28 -10.73 -2.90
CA ILE A 413 -3.60 -10.10 -2.72
C ILE A 413 -3.52 -9.08 -1.60
N TYR A 414 -4.02 -7.88 -1.84
CA TYR A 414 -4.25 -6.88 -0.82
C TYR A 414 -5.60 -7.12 -0.16
N PHE A 415 -5.61 -7.22 1.16
CA PHE A 415 -6.80 -7.36 1.98
C PHE A 415 -7.09 -6.03 2.68
N SER A 416 -8.15 -5.34 2.27
CA SER A 416 -8.60 -4.11 2.95
C SER A 416 -9.07 -4.45 4.35
N GLN A 417 -8.48 -3.78 5.33
CA GLN A 417 -8.86 -3.87 6.74
C GLN A 417 -9.10 -2.43 7.20
N HIS A 418 -10.17 -2.16 7.95
CA HIS A 418 -10.52 -0.79 8.36
C HIS A 418 -9.29 0.07 8.72
N SER A 419 -9.24 1.30 8.18
CA SER A 419 -8.13 2.24 8.31
C SER A 419 -6.78 1.80 7.69
N GLY A 420 -6.74 0.74 6.89
CA GLY A 420 -5.53 0.22 6.23
C GLY A 420 -5.75 -1.08 5.45
N GLY A 421 -4.80 -2.01 5.58
CA GLY A 421 -4.84 -3.33 4.94
C GLY A 421 -3.44 -3.89 4.73
N GLU A 422 -3.37 -5.10 4.20
CA GLU A 422 -2.14 -5.87 4.09
C GLU A 422 -2.03 -6.56 2.73
N TRP A 423 -0.84 -6.50 2.13
CA TRP A 423 -0.47 -7.34 0.99
C TRP A 423 0.02 -8.69 1.50
N VAL A 424 -0.66 -9.76 1.10
CA VAL A 424 -0.29 -11.15 1.43
C VAL A 424 0.26 -11.82 0.18
N ASP A 425 1.47 -12.37 0.27
CA ASP A 425 2.13 -13.08 -0.82
C ASP A 425 1.35 -14.35 -1.16
N ALA A 426 1.30 -14.74 -2.44
CA ALA A 426 0.45 -15.85 -2.86
C ALA A 426 0.84 -17.24 -2.31
N PHE A 427 1.97 -17.38 -1.61
CA PHE A 427 2.31 -18.62 -0.90
C PHE A 427 1.71 -18.71 0.50
N ASP A 428 1.29 -17.58 1.07
CA ASP A 428 0.59 -17.50 2.36
C ASP A 428 -0.94 -17.45 2.17
N LEU A 429 -1.44 -17.58 0.93
CA LEU A 429 -2.87 -17.59 0.64
C LEU A 429 -3.48 -18.99 0.77
N GLU A 430 -4.75 -19.04 1.17
CA GLU A 430 -5.59 -20.22 1.05
C GLU A 430 -6.24 -20.27 -0.35
N PHE A 431 -6.25 -21.44 -0.97
CA PHE A 431 -6.89 -21.71 -2.25
C PHE A 431 -7.97 -22.78 -2.09
N ILE A 432 -9.11 -22.61 -2.77
CA ILE A 432 -10.23 -23.55 -2.69
C ILE A 432 -10.33 -24.47 -3.91
N GLU A 433 -10.20 -23.91 -5.11
CA GLU A 433 -10.30 -24.61 -6.38
C GLU A 433 -9.31 -23.96 -7.35
N GLY A 434 -8.36 -24.76 -7.85
CA GLY A 434 -7.28 -24.28 -8.68
C GLY A 434 -6.58 -23.06 -8.09
N ASN A 435 -6.48 -22.00 -8.88
CA ASN A 435 -5.81 -20.75 -8.47
C ASN A 435 -6.76 -19.70 -7.87
N LYS A 436 -7.97 -20.08 -7.48
CA LYS A 436 -8.90 -19.17 -6.80
C LYS A 436 -8.60 -19.12 -5.31
N ALA A 437 -8.12 -17.96 -4.87
CA ALA A 437 -7.85 -17.69 -3.47
C ALA A 437 -9.15 -17.56 -2.65
N VAL A 438 -9.01 -17.63 -1.34
CA VAL A 438 -10.10 -17.43 -0.37
C VAL A 438 -9.98 -16.06 0.28
N ILE A 439 -11.11 -15.36 0.42
CA ILE A 439 -11.23 -14.12 1.19
C ILE A 439 -12.23 -14.36 2.32
N TYR A 440 -11.88 -14.03 3.56
CA TYR A 440 -12.81 -14.07 4.68
C TYR A 440 -13.24 -12.64 5.04
N SER A 441 -14.54 -12.36 4.93
CA SER A 441 -15.14 -11.08 5.31
C SER A 441 -15.59 -11.13 6.77
N SER A 442 -15.19 -10.14 7.56
CA SER A 442 -15.52 -10.11 9.00
C SER A 442 -16.98 -9.81 9.26
N LYS A 443 -17.50 -10.36 10.36
CA LYS A 443 -18.86 -10.10 10.83
C LYS A 443 -19.09 -8.61 11.08
N ASN A 444 -20.22 -8.09 10.61
CA ASN A 444 -20.73 -6.72 10.66
C ASN A 444 -19.88 -5.68 9.92
N GLY A 445 -18.55 -5.76 10.04
CA GLY A 445 -17.58 -4.79 9.50
C GLY A 445 -17.11 -5.08 8.07
N HIS A 446 -17.30 -6.30 7.59
CA HIS A 446 -16.94 -6.77 6.24
C HIS A 446 -15.46 -6.66 5.83
N ALA A 447 -14.57 -6.17 6.69
CA ALA A 447 -13.13 -6.16 6.47
C ALA A 447 -12.61 -7.53 6.01
N SER A 448 -11.66 -7.51 5.08
CA SER A 448 -11.17 -8.71 4.40
C SER A 448 -9.92 -9.28 5.09
N PHE A 449 -9.86 -10.61 5.22
CA PHE A 449 -8.74 -11.33 5.82
C PHE A 449 -8.37 -12.58 5.00
N PRO A 450 -7.07 -12.97 4.98
CA PRO A 450 -6.59 -14.14 4.23
C PRO A 450 -6.93 -15.48 4.90
N HIS A 451 -7.19 -15.47 6.22
CA HIS A 451 -7.43 -16.66 7.03
C HIS A 451 -8.64 -16.43 7.96
N PRO A 452 -9.30 -17.51 8.41
CA PRO A 452 -10.30 -17.40 9.46
C PRO A 452 -9.64 -17.09 10.80
N GLY A 453 -10.30 -16.30 11.63
CA GLY A 453 -9.79 -15.94 12.95
C GLY A 453 -10.47 -14.74 13.57
N THR A 454 -9.99 -14.36 14.75
CA THR A 454 -10.38 -13.13 15.44
C THR A 454 -9.26 -12.12 15.35
N TYR A 455 -9.51 -11.03 14.62
CA TYR A 455 -8.59 -9.93 14.41
C TYR A 455 -8.97 -8.73 15.30
N ILE A 456 -7.98 -7.97 15.73
CA ILE A 456 -8.19 -6.79 16.59
C ILE A 456 -7.58 -5.57 15.90
N GLN A 457 -8.42 -4.61 15.56
CA GLN A 457 -7.99 -3.30 15.10
C GLN A 457 -7.77 -2.38 16.32
N GLY A 458 -6.52 -2.27 16.74
CA GLY A 458 -6.13 -1.53 17.94
C GLY A 458 -4.80 -2.00 18.51
N SER A 459 -4.62 -1.89 19.83
CA SER A 459 -3.41 -2.39 20.49
C SER A 459 -3.48 -3.90 20.68
N SER A 460 -2.89 -4.64 19.74
CA SER A 460 -2.72 -6.10 19.86
C SER A 460 -2.00 -6.50 21.15
N LYS A 461 -0.96 -5.75 21.55
CA LYS A 461 -0.21 -5.96 22.80
C LYS A 461 -1.07 -5.90 24.06
N LEU A 462 -2.07 -5.02 24.08
CA LEU A 462 -2.98 -4.86 25.22
C LEU A 462 -4.23 -5.75 25.07
N GLY A 463 -4.46 -6.31 23.87
CA GLY A 463 -5.69 -7.03 23.53
C GLY A 463 -6.90 -6.11 23.46
N ILE A 464 -6.71 -4.88 22.96
CA ILE A 464 -7.73 -3.82 23.03
C ILE A 464 -7.95 -3.20 21.65
N GLY A 465 -9.18 -3.24 21.16
CA GLY A 465 -9.55 -2.66 19.87
C GLY A 465 -10.88 -3.17 19.33
N VAL A 466 -11.22 -2.78 18.11
CA VAL A 466 -12.39 -3.31 17.40
C VAL A 466 -12.12 -4.75 17.02
N ARG A 467 -13.03 -5.63 17.40
CA ARG A 467 -12.97 -7.06 17.12
C ARG A 467 -13.60 -7.34 15.75
N ASN A 468 -12.85 -8.02 14.91
CA ASN A 468 -13.27 -8.53 13.61
C ASN A 468 -13.21 -10.07 13.67
N ASP A 469 -14.35 -10.74 13.55
CA ASP A 469 -14.42 -12.19 13.50
C ASP A 469 -14.66 -12.62 12.06
N ALA A 470 -13.74 -13.39 11.50
CA ALA A 470 -13.77 -13.91 10.14
C ALA A 470 -13.80 -15.43 10.20
N ALA A 471 -14.75 -16.06 9.51
CA ALA A 471 -14.91 -17.52 9.53
C ALA A 471 -15.57 -18.01 8.25
N ARG A 472 -15.34 -19.29 7.94
CA ARG A 472 -15.95 -19.96 6.79
C ARG A 472 -17.44 -20.21 7.02
N SER A 473 -18.25 -20.08 5.98
CA SER A 473 -19.69 -20.35 6.01
C SER A 473 -20.20 -20.82 4.62
N ASP A 474 -21.52 -20.98 4.50
CA ASP A 474 -22.20 -21.20 3.22
C ASP A 474 -22.64 -19.87 2.54
N HIS A 475 -22.41 -18.73 3.18
CA HIS A 475 -22.63 -17.40 2.60
C HIS A 475 -21.44 -17.02 1.74
N ILE A 476 -21.53 -17.36 0.45
CA ILE A 476 -20.42 -17.21 -0.49
C ILE A 476 -20.73 -16.26 -1.64
N VAL A 477 -19.71 -15.53 -2.07
CA VAL A 477 -19.70 -14.81 -3.35
C VAL A 477 -18.49 -15.26 -4.15
N ASP A 478 -18.74 -15.83 -5.33
CA ASP A 478 -17.68 -16.18 -6.30
C ASP A 478 -17.47 -15.00 -7.26
N SER A 479 -16.36 -14.29 -7.06
CA SER A 479 -16.01 -13.10 -7.85
C SER A 479 -15.76 -13.39 -9.34
N SER A 480 -15.51 -14.64 -9.69
CA SER A 480 -15.27 -15.04 -11.07
C SER A 480 -16.56 -15.15 -11.92
N ARG A 481 -17.73 -15.17 -11.26
CA ARG A 481 -19.04 -15.43 -11.90
C ARG A 481 -19.83 -14.17 -12.21
N GLN A 482 -19.96 -13.27 -11.24
CA GLN A 482 -20.75 -12.04 -11.36
C GLN A 482 -19.91 -10.82 -11.00
N TYR A 483 -19.55 -10.05 -12.02
CA TYR A 483 -18.76 -8.83 -11.87
C TYR A 483 -19.06 -7.82 -12.97
N GLU A 484 -18.66 -6.59 -12.72
CA GLU A 484 -18.75 -5.47 -13.66
C GLU A 484 -17.42 -4.72 -13.66
N ILE A 485 -16.78 -4.59 -14.83
CA ILE A 485 -15.58 -3.76 -14.97
C ILE A 485 -16.06 -2.32 -15.05
N VAL A 486 -15.71 -1.51 -14.05
CA VAL A 486 -16.18 -0.12 -13.92
C VAL A 486 -15.11 0.90 -14.29
N ALA A 487 -13.83 0.51 -14.28
CA ALA A 487 -12.73 1.36 -14.72
C ALA A 487 -11.53 0.53 -15.23
N ALA A 488 -10.94 0.99 -16.33
CA ALA A 488 -9.66 0.50 -16.88
C ALA A 488 -9.08 1.58 -17.81
N GLU A 489 -8.56 2.66 -17.24
CA GLU A 489 -8.23 3.91 -17.96
C GLU A 489 -7.22 3.69 -19.10
N TYR A 490 -6.31 2.72 -18.96
CA TYR A 490 -5.28 2.42 -19.96
C TYR A 490 -5.83 1.82 -21.26
N LEU A 491 -7.08 1.30 -21.27
CA LEU A 491 -7.70 0.78 -22.48
C LEU A 491 -8.21 1.91 -23.41
N GLY A 492 -8.25 3.15 -22.91
CA GLY A 492 -8.72 4.31 -23.65
C GLY A 492 -10.18 4.66 -23.37
N ASP A 493 -10.53 5.91 -23.72
CA ASP A 493 -11.85 6.48 -23.44
C ASP A 493 -12.97 5.71 -24.14
N GLY A 494 -14.03 5.41 -23.39
CA GLY A 494 -15.25 4.75 -23.91
C GLY A 494 -15.17 3.24 -24.06
N VAL A 495 -14.03 2.59 -23.77
CA VAL A 495 -13.93 1.12 -23.79
C VAL A 495 -14.65 0.49 -22.60
N VAL A 496 -14.48 1.07 -21.41
CA VAL A 496 -15.23 0.69 -20.21
C VAL A 496 -16.33 1.71 -19.97
N LYS A 497 -17.57 1.23 -19.87
CA LYS A 497 -18.70 2.07 -19.53
C LYS A 497 -18.72 2.28 -18.02
N GLU A 498 -18.33 3.47 -17.59
CA GLU A 498 -18.42 3.84 -16.18
C GLU A 498 -19.88 4.03 -15.74
N PRO A 499 -20.33 3.41 -14.63
CA PRO A 499 -21.69 3.60 -14.15
C PRO A 499 -21.85 4.97 -13.44
N GLY A 500 -23.06 5.55 -13.51
CA GLY A 500 -23.34 6.91 -13.02
C GLY A 500 -23.07 7.09 -11.53
N TRP A 501 -23.43 6.07 -10.73
CA TRP A 501 -23.18 6.07 -9.28
C TRP A 501 -21.71 6.14 -8.89
N LEU A 502 -20.78 5.72 -9.76
CA LEU A 502 -19.35 5.76 -9.44
C LEU A 502 -18.82 7.20 -9.38
N GLN A 503 -19.53 8.13 -10.04
CA GLN A 503 -19.23 9.57 -9.98
C GLN A 503 -19.85 10.27 -8.77
N TYR A 504 -20.56 9.56 -7.89
CA TYR A 504 -21.15 10.15 -6.69
C TYR A 504 -20.12 10.24 -5.55
N MET A 505 -19.59 11.44 -5.33
CA MET A 505 -18.49 11.72 -4.38
C MET A 505 -18.97 12.18 -2.98
N ARG A 506 -20.17 11.79 -2.55
CA ARG A 506 -20.76 12.14 -1.25
C ARG A 506 -21.10 10.89 -0.44
N GLU A 507 -21.67 11.04 0.74
CA GLU A 507 -21.93 9.95 1.68
C GLU A 507 -22.99 8.96 1.17
N TRP A 508 -22.67 7.67 1.24
CA TRP A 508 -23.59 6.56 1.01
C TRP A 508 -24.42 6.20 2.25
N GLY A 509 -24.66 7.17 3.14
CA GLY A 509 -25.39 7.00 4.38
C GLY A 509 -25.54 8.32 5.12
N PRO A 510 -26.53 8.46 6.02
CA PRO A 510 -26.70 9.68 6.81
C PRO A 510 -25.58 9.82 7.86
N THR A 511 -25.26 11.07 8.22
CA THR A 511 -24.41 11.36 9.39
C THR A 511 -25.28 11.45 10.65
N ILE A 512 -25.13 10.48 11.55
CA ILE A 512 -25.79 10.43 12.86
C ILE A 512 -24.72 10.56 13.95
N VAL A 513 -24.68 11.74 14.57
CA VAL A 513 -23.80 11.97 15.72
C VAL A 513 -24.46 11.43 16.98
N TYR A 514 -23.91 10.35 17.52
CA TYR A 514 -24.25 9.89 18.87
C TYR A 514 -23.52 10.74 19.91
N ASP A 515 -24.08 10.81 21.13
CA ASP A 515 -23.24 10.99 22.30
C ASP A 515 -22.51 9.66 22.58
N SER A 516 -21.64 9.27 21.64
CA SER A 516 -20.84 8.04 21.68
C SER A 516 -20.00 7.99 22.95
N ARG A 517 -19.62 9.16 23.48
CA ARG A 517 -19.03 9.31 24.81
C ARG A 517 -19.98 8.84 25.91
N LYS A 518 -21.28 9.12 25.91
CA LYS A 518 -22.22 8.55 26.89
C LYS A 518 -22.35 7.03 26.81
N GLU A 519 -22.39 6.43 25.62
CA GLU A 519 -22.47 4.96 25.48
C GLU A 519 -21.15 4.29 25.89
N LEU A 520 -20.01 4.85 25.49
CA LEU A 520 -18.70 4.40 25.94
C LEU A 520 -18.49 4.66 27.44
N ASP A 521 -18.97 5.77 28.00
CA ASP A 521 -18.91 6.08 29.43
C ASP A 521 -19.74 5.11 30.26
N LYS A 522 -20.89 4.65 29.76
CA LYS A 522 -21.66 3.57 30.41
C LYS A 522 -20.82 2.29 30.51
N ILE A 523 -20.09 1.96 29.45
CA ILE A 523 -19.20 0.79 29.39
C ILE A 523 -17.99 0.97 30.33
N ILE A 524 -17.32 2.12 30.27
CA ILE A 524 -16.16 2.48 31.11
C ILE A 524 -16.51 2.41 32.61
N LYS A 525 -17.74 2.76 32.99
CA LYS A 525 -18.23 2.69 34.39
C LYS A 525 -18.32 1.26 34.95
N VAL A 526 -18.34 0.24 34.11
CA VAL A 526 -18.39 -1.18 34.53
C VAL A 526 -17.01 -1.68 34.99
N PHE A 527 -15.92 -1.00 34.62
CA PHE A 527 -14.57 -1.47 34.89
C PHE A 527 -14.01 -1.01 36.25
N PRO A 528 -13.20 -1.84 36.94
CA PRO A 528 -12.47 -1.44 38.13
C PRO A 528 -11.57 -0.22 37.87
N SER A 529 -11.38 0.64 38.89
CA SER A 529 -10.62 1.90 38.80
C SER A 529 -9.27 1.85 38.05
N PRO A 530 -8.39 0.84 38.20
CA PRO A 530 -7.15 0.79 37.44
C PRO A 530 -7.33 0.54 35.93
N VAL A 531 -8.40 -0.15 35.52
CA VAL A 531 -8.73 -0.43 34.10
C VAL A 531 -9.48 0.76 33.47
N LYS A 532 -10.27 1.47 34.27
CA LYS A 532 -11.03 2.65 33.85
C LYS A 532 -10.15 3.75 33.24
N TYR A 533 -9.02 4.06 33.89
CA TYR A 533 -8.07 5.08 33.43
C TYR A 533 -7.37 4.67 32.12
N SER A 534 -7.09 3.39 31.94
CA SER A 534 -6.59 2.86 30.67
C SER A 534 -7.66 2.96 29.59
N MET A 535 -8.92 2.63 29.89
CA MET A 535 -10.03 2.67 28.93
C MET A 535 -10.40 4.06 28.45
N GLU A 536 -10.38 5.08 29.30
CA GLU A 536 -10.58 6.48 28.86
C GLU A 536 -9.52 6.89 27.83
N ASN A 537 -8.27 6.47 28.03
CA ASN A 537 -7.17 6.74 27.11
C ASN A 537 -7.24 5.91 25.81
N ILE A 538 -7.85 4.71 25.88
CA ILE A 538 -8.13 3.84 24.72
C ILE A 538 -9.28 4.39 23.90
N CYS A 539 -10.37 4.83 24.55
CA CYS A 539 -11.52 5.38 23.84
C CYS A 539 -11.04 6.53 22.96
N ASN A 540 -10.27 7.47 23.51
CA ASN A 540 -9.64 8.56 22.74
C ASN A 540 -8.74 8.12 21.57
N LYS A 541 -8.37 6.83 21.47
CA LYS A 541 -7.58 6.22 20.38
C LYS A 541 -8.38 5.27 19.49
N LEU A 542 -9.67 5.07 19.76
CA LEU A 542 -10.55 4.32 18.87
C LEU A 542 -10.71 5.06 17.53
N PRO A 543 -10.93 4.34 16.42
CA PRO A 543 -11.20 4.93 15.12
C PRO A 543 -12.37 5.94 15.19
N LEU A 544 -12.31 7.01 14.40
CA LEU A 544 -13.36 8.05 14.35
C LEU A 544 -14.71 7.46 13.91
N GLU A 545 -14.65 6.37 13.13
CA GLU A 545 -15.74 5.52 12.67
C GLU A 545 -16.58 4.93 13.82
N LEU A 546 -16.06 4.90 15.06
CA LEU A 546 -16.80 4.47 16.25
C LEU A 546 -17.44 5.64 17.04
N TYR A 547 -17.39 6.87 16.53
CA TYR A 547 -17.93 8.03 17.25
C TYR A 547 -19.27 8.55 16.72
N GLY A 548 -19.76 8.00 15.60
CA GLY A 548 -21.06 8.27 14.99
C GLY A 548 -21.40 7.21 13.94
N GLU A 549 -22.57 7.34 13.31
CA GLU A 549 -22.81 6.69 12.00
C GLU A 549 -22.49 7.75 10.94
N GLU A 550 -21.61 7.44 10.01
CA GLU A 550 -21.36 8.28 8.86
C GLU A 550 -21.19 7.32 7.68
N GLY A 551 -22.09 7.42 6.71
CA GLY A 551 -21.97 6.61 5.52
C GLY A 551 -20.66 6.90 4.80
N PRO A 552 -19.93 5.88 4.32
CA PRO A 552 -18.70 6.10 3.59
C PRO A 552 -18.98 6.82 2.28
N SER A 553 -17.98 7.51 1.77
CA SER A 553 -17.96 7.89 0.36
C SER A 553 -17.75 6.66 -0.54
N GLY A 554 -18.14 6.80 -1.80
CA GLY A 554 -17.99 5.74 -2.80
C GLY A 554 -16.52 5.41 -3.14
N PRO A 555 -16.27 4.37 -3.96
CA PRO A 555 -14.92 3.86 -4.23
C PRO A 555 -13.91 4.90 -4.73
N LYS A 556 -14.32 5.89 -5.54
CA LYS A 556 -13.43 6.91 -6.11
C LYS A 556 -12.82 7.89 -5.11
N GLU A 557 -13.49 8.11 -3.98
CA GLU A 557 -12.97 8.95 -2.89
C GLU A 557 -11.98 8.18 -1.98
N LYS A 558 -11.85 6.86 -2.17
CA LYS A 558 -10.90 6.05 -1.39
C LYS A 558 -9.49 6.19 -1.98
N ASN A 559 -8.50 6.38 -1.11
CA ASN A 559 -7.08 6.50 -1.52
C ASN A 559 -6.56 5.32 -2.37
N ASN A 560 -7.15 4.14 -2.19
CA ASN A 560 -6.79 2.93 -2.93
C ASN A 560 -7.28 2.95 -4.39
N TRP A 561 -8.20 3.85 -4.76
CA TRP A 561 -8.63 4.03 -6.15
C TRP A 561 -7.45 4.39 -7.06
N ILE A 562 -6.68 5.41 -6.66
CA ILE A 562 -5.49 5.87 -7.41
C ILE A 562 -4.24 5.07 -7.00
N GLY A 563 -4.24 4.40 -5.84
CA GLY A 563 -3.16 3.53 -5.37
C GLY A 563 -2.05 4.25 -4.60
N MET A 564 -2.39 5.27 -3.80
CA MET A 564 -1.39 6.08 -3.08
C MET A 564 -0.90 5.50 -1.74
N LYS A 565 -1.59 4.51 -1.14
CA LYS A 565 -1.23 3.98 0.19
C LYS A 565 -0.84 2.50 0.17
N ASP A 566 0.45 2.24 -0.04
CA ASP A 566 1.09 1.02 0.45
C ASP A 566 1.71 1.30 1.84
N GLY A 567 0.87 1.32 2.87
CA GLY A 567 1.26 1.01 4.27
C GLY A 567 2.31 1.85 5.01
N SER A 568 2.81 2.98 4.52
CA SER A 568 3.70 3.86 5.32
C SER A 568 2.93 5.00 6.00
N PRO A 569 3.09 5.23 7.31
CA PRO A 569 2.31 6.21 8.08
C PRO A 569 2.74 7.67 7.88
N TYR A 570 3.58 7.97 6.89
CA TYR A 570 4.10 9.32 6.67
C TYR A 570 3.69 9.86 5.31
N GLU A 571 2.95 10.97 5.40
CA GLU A 571 2.71 12.00 4.40
C GLU A 571 1.75 11.68 3.24
N THR A 572 0.63 12.41 3.26
CA THR A 572 -0.24 12.68 2.12
C THR A 572 0.39 13.78 1.26
N PRO A 573 0.79 13.52 0.00
CA PRO A 573 0.99 14.59 -0.95
C PRO A 573 -0.38 15.04 -1.44
N ARG A 574 -0.64 16.36 -1.42
CA ARG A 574 -1.80 16.93 -2.11
C ARG A 574 -1.67 16.66 -3.62
N PRO A 575 -2.78 16.41 -4.34
CA PRO A 575 -2.74 16.33 -5.79
C PRO A 575 -2.16 17.63 -6.39
N PRO A 576 -1.45 17.56 -7.53
CA PRO A 576 -0.93 18.76 -8.18
C PRO A 576 -2.09 19.68 -8.54
N ALA A 577 -2.01 20.93 -8.10
CA ALA A 577 -2.99 21.96 -8.40
C ALA A 577 -3.10 22.14 -9.92
N THR A 578 -4.29 21.87 -10.45
CA THR A 578 -4.72 22.35 -11.76
C THR A 578 -4.53 23.86 -11.83
N ILE A 579 -3.93 24.31 -12.94
CA ILE A 579 -3.55 25.70 -13.20
C ILE A 579 -4.79 26.59 -13.19
N PHE A 580 -4.96 27.40 -12.14
CA PHE A 580 -5.92 28.52 -12.09
C PHE A 580 -5.20 29.87 -12.01
N SER A 581 -5.88 30.91 -12.50
CA SER A 581 -5.31 32.21 -12.91
C SER A 581 -4.82 33.11 -11.75
N ARG A 582 -3.90 34.04 -12.06
CA ARG A 582 -3.19 34.97 -11.14
C ARG A 582 -4.05 35.86 -10.21
N HIS A 583 -5.38 35.82 -10.31
CA HIS A 583 -6.26 36.64 -9.47
C HIS A 583 -6.67 35.92 -8.15
N GLU A 584 -6.65 34.59 -8.11
CA GLU A 584 -7.06 33.82 -6.92
C GLU A 584 -5.93 33.63 -5.89
N GLN A 585 -4.66 33.72 -6.31
CA GLN A 585 -3.47 33.67 -5.43
C GLN A 585 -3.41 34.79 -4.37
N ARG A 586 -4.14 35.89 -4.56
CA ARG A 586 -4.09 37.04 -3.64
C ARG A 586 -5.02 36.88 -2.42
N VAL A 587 -6.07 36.05 -2.54
CA VAL A 587 -7.06 35.82 -1.47
C VAL A 587 -6.61 34.73 -0.50
N GLU A 588 -5.80 33.77 -0.96
CA GLU A 588 -5.27 32.68 -0.13
C GLU A 588 -4.21 33.16 0.89
N ASN A 589 -3.35 34.10 0.48
CA ASN A 589 -2.28 34.66 1.34
C ASN A 589 -2.82 35.50 2.51
N GLU A 590 -4.02 36.08 2.40
CA GLU A 590 -4.64 36.83 3.50
C GLU A 590 -5.28 35.90 4.55
N ARG A 591 -5.65 34.66 4.19
CA ARG A 591 -6.24 33.67 5.12
C ARG A 591 -5.17 32.96 5.97
N GLU A 592 -3.97 32.69 5.45
CA GLU A 592 -2.89 32.05 6.20
C GLU A 592 -2.29 32.93 7.32
N CYS A 593 -2.28 34.25 7.13
CA CYS A 593 -1.83 35.20 8.17
C CYS A 593 -2.75 35.24 9.40
N VAL A 594 -4.06 35.03 9.23
CA VAL A 594 -5.05 35.09 10.33
C VAL A 594 -5.01 33.81 11.19
N VAL A 595 -4.77 32.65 10.58
CA VAL A 595 -4.72 31.35 11.30
C VAL A 595 -3.47 31.22 12.18
N THR A 596 -2.37 31.88 11.81
CA THR A 596 -1.08 31.80 12.53
C THR A 596 -1.07 32.69 13.79
N CYS A 597 -1.77 33.84 13.79
CA CYS A 597 -1.88 34.72 14.96
C CYS A 597 -2.75 34.16 16.10
N VAL A 598 -3.76 33.33 15.79
CA VAL A 598 -4.66 32.76 16.81
C VAL A 598 -4.00 31.61 17.60
N LYS A 599 -3.02 30.92 17.02
CA LYS A 599 -2.31 29.78 17.67
C LYS A 599 -1.20 30.21 18.65
N ALA A 600 -0.70 31.44 18.59
CA ALA A 600 0.39 31.90 19.47
C ALA A 600 -0.07 32.36 20.87
N ASN A 601 -1.37 32.59 21.09
CA ASN A 601 -1.91 33.18 22.34
C ASN A 601 -2.53 32.18 23.34
N ARG A 602 -2.25 30.86 23.23
CA ARG A 602 -2.79 29.84 24.15
C ARG A 602 -1.74 28.91 24.76
N VAL A 603 -0.64 29.42 25.31
CA VAL A 603 0.22 28.63 26.24
C VAL A 603 0.92 29.53 27.26
N ASN A 604 0.42 29.57 28.51
CA ASN A 604 1.19 29.61 29.79
C ASN A 604 0.32 30.05 30.98
N PRO A 605 0.26 29.25 32.08
CA PRO A 605 -0.08 29.78 33.40
C PRO A 605 1.00 29.44 34.43
N ILE A 606 1.72 30.44 34.96
CA ILE A 606 2.47 30.31 36.22
C ILE A 606 2.24 31.55 37.11
N ARG A 607 1.95 31.23 38.38
CA ARG A 607 1.61 32.06 39.54
C ARG A 607 2.62 33.17 39.86
N SER A 608 2.17 34.34 40.35
CA SER A 608 2.17 34.66 41.80
C SER A 608 1.72 36.11 42.13
N ASN A 609 0.79 36.19 43.09
CA ASN A 609 0.71 37.06 44.28
C ASN A 609 0.81 38.62 44.25
N ARG A 610 -0.22 39.17 44.92
CA ARG A 610 -0.34 40.42 45.73
C ARG A 610 -0.76 41.73 45.03
N GLY A 611 -2.03 42.06 45.25
CA GLY A 611 -2.42 43.22 46.07
C GLY A 611 -2.90 44.48 45.32
N PRO A 612 -3.84 45.25 45.90
CA PRO A 612 -4.89 45.94 45.14
C PRO A 612 -4.74 47.48 45.13
N ARG A 613 -5.43 48.16 44.19
CA ARG A 613 -6.15 49.44 44.42
C ARG A 613 -6.92 49.90 43.17
N TYR A 614 -8.24 50.04 43.34
CA TYR A 614 -9.22 50.80 42.54
C TYR A 614 -9.01 52.33 42.68
N PRO A 615 -9.81 53.24 42.05
CA PRO A 615 -10.71 53.14 40.88
C PRO A 615 -10.60 54.33 39.88
N GLY A 616 -11.28 54.18 38.73
CA GLY A 616 -12.09 55.25 38.12
C GLY A 616 -11.47 56.03 36.95
N TYR A 617 -12.04 55.88 35.75
CA TYR A 617 -12.87 56.89 35.09
C TYR A 617 -13.45 56.34 33.77
N LYS A 618 -14.63 56.87 33.42
CA LYS A 618 -15.55 56.45 32.36
C LYS A 618 -15.09 56.83 30.94
N GLU A 619 -15.60 56.02 30.00
CA GLU A 619 -16.14 56.32 28.65
C GLU A 619 -15.51 57.43 27.79
N GLU A 620 -15.01 57.07 26.59
CA GLU A 620 -15.69 57.28 25.30
C GLU A 620 -14.81 56.78 24.13
N GLY A 621 -15.45 56.31 23.06
CA GLY A 621 -14.83 55.56 21.97
C GLY A 621 -14.01 56.40 20.98
N HIS A 622 -13.21 55.72 20.16
CA HIS A 622 -13.02 56.01 18.73
C HIS A 622 -12.15 54.94 18.05
N ASP A 623 -12.70 54.40 16.96
CA ASP A 623 -12.07 54.01 15.68
C ASP A 623 -10.64 53.40 15.65
N LEU A 624 -10.60 52.10 15.31
CA LEU A 624 -9.40 51.37 14.90
C LEU A 624 -9.15 51.55 13.40
N ARG A 625 -8.60 52.71 13.03
CA ARG A 625 -7.85 52.90 11.77
C ARG A 625 -6.61 53.70 12.10
N ASP A 626 -5.55 52.99 12.49
CA ASP A 626 -4.14 53.39 12.34
C ASP A 626 -3.26 52.41 13.11
N ASN A 627 -2.78 51.36 12.44
CA ASN A 627 -1.52 50.66 12.77
C ASN A 627 -1.10 49.62 11.71
N ILE A 628 -1.37 49.89 10.43
CA ILE A 628 -0.73 49.19 9.31
C ILE A 628 0.41 50.07 8.82
N HIS A 629 1.49 50.23 9.60
CA HIS A 629 2.73 50.76 9.04
C HIS A 629 4.05 50.38 9.73
N ASN A 630 4.06 49.56 10.79
CA ASN A 630 5.31 49.26 11.52
C ASN A 630 5.77 47.78 11.54
N CYS A 631 5.27 46.90 10.68
CA CYS A 631 5.74 45.49 10.60
C CYS A 631 6.63 45.13 9.41
N PHE A 632 6.99 46.09 8.53
CA PHE A 632 7.91 45.86 7.40
C PHE A 632 9.30 46.44 7.68
N ARG A 633 9.99 45.97 8.72
CA ARG A 633 11.44 46.18 8.89
C ARG A 633 11.95 45.35 10.06
N LEU A 634 12.14 44.04 9.84
CA LEU A 634 13.02 43.14 10.62
C LEU A 634 12.86 41.71 10.07
N ASN A 635 13.43 41.45 8.89
CA ASN A 635 13.79 40.11 8.41
C ASN A 635 14.77 40.22 7.24
N LYS A 636 15.89 40.90 7.50
CA LYS A 636 17.12 40.77 6.72
C LYS A 636 18.22 40.57 7.75
N VAL A 637 18.61 39.32 7.94
CA VAL A 637 19.90 38.78 8.42
C VAL A 637 19.62 37.30 8.72
N LEU A 638 20.43 36.42 8.12
CA LEU A 638 20.34 34.95 8.03
C LEU A 638 19.63 34.40 6.77
N MET A 639 20.28 34.62 5.62
CA MET A 639 20.62 33.52 4.72
C MET A 639 22.14 33.42 4.69
#